data_AF-A0A1I8A9N6-F1
#
_entry.id   AF-A0A1I8A9N6-F1
#
_cell.length_a   1.000
_cell.length_b   1.000
_cell.length_c   1.000
_cell.angle_alpha   90.00
_cell.angle_beta   90.00
_cell.angle_gamma   90.00
#
_symmetry.space_group_name_H-M   'P 1'
#
loop_
_entity.id
_entity.type
_entity.pdbx_description
1 polymer ?
#
loop_
_entity_poly.entity_id
_entity_poly.type
_entity_poly.pdbx_seq_one_letter_code
_entity_poly.pdbx_strand_id
1 'polypeptide(L)'
;MKIAVVANPSHLEAVDPVVMGKVRAEAFYGNDTRCDRSLAIVMHGDAAFSGQGVVMETFNLNDLPSYTVNGAIHVVVNNQIGFTTDPRSSRSSPYCTDVGRVVGCPIFHVNVDNPEAVMHVCNVAADWRKTFKKDVIIDLVSYRRHGHNELDEPMFTQPLMYQRVKETKPILDIYRKKIIAEGVANDQYVKDELAKYGQILEDAYEDAQKVTFVRHRDWLDSPWDNFFKKRDPLNLPSTGISEEDVKFIIEKFSTVPEGFHLHRGLERALKGRRQMFQDNSLDWSIGEALAFGSLLSEGTHVRLSGQDVERGTFSHRHHVLHDQKVDQKIYNPFNDLSENQAEYTVCNSSLSEYAVLGFELGYSMVNPNSLVIWEAQFGDFSNTAQCIIDQFVSSGQSKWIRQSGLVMLLPHGYEGMGPEHSSARPERFLQMCNEDDEINVDDVTFGPTFQAQQLHDANWIVANCTTPANIFHLLRRQATMPFRKPAVVMSPKSLLRHPLARSALEDFLPGTSFKRVIPESGVSTQNPGNVERLIFCTGKVYYELLAARKHLGLDDRIAIARVEQISPFPYDLIQQECSRYPSAELVWSQEEHKNMGAWGFIQPRFNSLLSKQERGIKYAGRMPSASPATGNKYTHLQEQKELLAKSLNVTKADLEGFKA
;
A
#
# COMPACT_ATOMS: atom_id res chain seq x y z
N MET A 1 -7.29 28.92 -8.80
CA MET A 1 -6.85 27.63 -9.37
C MET A 1 -5.83 27.03 -8.42
N LYS A 2 -6.05 25.83 -7.89
CA LYS A 2 -5.05 25.12 -7.07
C LYS A 2 -4.22 24.26 -8.01
N ILE A 3 -2.90 24.44 -8.00
CA ILE A 3 -1.95 23.59 -8.75
C ILE A 3 -1.21 22.74 -7.71
N ALA A 4 -1.10 21.45 -7.97
CA ALA A 4 -0.37 20.51 -7.14
C ALA A 4 0.55 19.68 -8.03
N VAL A 5 1.82 19.58 -7.65
CA VAL A 5 2.80 18.72 -8.32
C VAL A 5 3.08 17.55 -7.39
N VAL A 6 2.82 16.34 -7.88
CA VAL A 6 3.08 15.12 -7.10
C VAL A 6 4.59 14.88 -7.11
N ALA A 7 5.17 14.76 -5.92
CA ALA A 7 6.58 14.41 -5.80
C ALA A 7 6.82 13.00 -6.36
N ASN A 8 7.91 12.83 -7.10
CA ASN A 8 8.24 11.59 -7.80
C ASN A 8 9.70 11.17 -7.57
N PRO A 9 9.99 9.86 -7.62
CA PRO A 9 11.35 9.36 -7.66
C PRO A 9 11.92 9.51 -9.07
N SER A 10 13.20 9.16 -9.23
CA SER A 10 13.85 9.07 -10.55
C SER A 10 13.33 7.92 -11.43
N HIS A 11 12.48 7.04 -10.88
CA HIS A 11 11.88 5.93 -11.64
C HIS A 11 10.78 6.51 -12.51
N LEU A 12 11.11 6.76 -13.79
CA LEU A 12 10.23 7.43 -14.74
C LEU A 12 8.88 6.72 -14.85
N GLU A 13 7.82 7.49 -15.07
CA GLU A 13 6.43 7.05 -15.22
C GLU A 13 5.79 6.38 -13.98
N ALA A 14 6.57 6.05 -12.93
CA ALA A 14 6.03 5.46 -11.70
C ALA A 14 5.05 6.38 -10.95
N VAL A 15 5.10 7.69 -11.21
CA VAL A 15 4.21 8.70 -10.61
C VAL A 15 2.86 8.80 -11.34
N ASP A 16 2.77 8.36 -12.59
CA ASP A 16 1.56 8.48 -13.42
C ASP A 16 0.31 7.98 -12.69
N PRO A 17 0.26 6.71 -12.20
CA PRO A 17 -0.91 6.23 -11.49
C PRO A 17 -1.16 6.97 -10.17
N VAL A 18 -0.11 7.48 -9.51
CA VAL A 18 -0.23 8.25 -8.25
C VAL A 18 -0.95 9.58 -8.51
N VAL A 19 -0.66 10.25 -9.63
CA VAL A 19 -1.41 11.45 -10.06
C VAL A 19 -2.87 11.10 -10.30
N MET A 20 -3.15 10.02 -11.02
CA MET A 20 -4.51 9.59 -11.34
C MET A 20 -5.33 9.30 -10.07
N GLY A 21 -4.75 8.55 -9.12
CA GLY A 21 -5.39 8.25 -7.84
C GLY A 21 -5.67 9.49 -7.00
N LYS A 22 -4.73 10.44 -6.98
CA LYS A 22 -4.90 11.72 -6.28
C LYS A 22 -6.03 12.56 -6.88
N VAL A 23 -6.07 12.67 -8.22
CA VAL A 23 -7.13 13.41 -8.92
C VAL A 23 -8.48 12.75 -8.72
N ARG A 24 -8.55 11.40 -8.75
CA ARG A 24 -9.78 10.68 -8.43
C ARG A 24 -10.28 11.00 -7.03
N ALA A 25 -9.39 10.98 -6.03
CA ALA A 25 -9.77 11.29 -4.66
C ALA A 25 -10.21 12.75 -4.48
N GLU A 26 -9.50 13.72 -5.06
CA GLU A 26 -9.91 15.14 -5.05
C GLU A 26 -11.29 15.31 -5.72
N ALA A 27 -11.54 14.59 -6.82
CA ALA A 27 -12.84 14.59 -7.48
C ALA A 27 -13.94 13.96 -6.61
N PHE A 28 -13.66 12.83 -5.98
CA PHE A 28 -14.58 12.14 -5.09
C PHE A 28 -14.98 13.01 -3.88
N TYR A 29 -14.02 13.47 -3.08
CA TYR A 29 -14.30 14.29 -1.90
C TYR A 29 -14.81 15.70 -2.26
N GLY A 30 -14.55 16.16 -3.48
CA GLY A 30 -15.10 17.39 -4.03
C GLY A 30 -16.54 17.28 -4.53
N ASN A 31 -17.14 16.08 -4.57
CA ASN A 31 -18.41 15.81 -5.28
C ASN A 31 -18.34 16.23 -6.75
N ASP A 32 -17.26 15.87 -7.44
CA ASP A 32 -16.95 16.17 -8.83
C ASP A 32 -16.88 14.88 -9.67
N THR A 33 -18.00 14.17 -9.75
CA THR A 33 -18.10 12.84 -10.38
C THR A 33 -17.68 12.81 -11.85
N ARG A 34 -17.76 13.95 -12.55
CA ARG A 34 -17.35 14.11 -13.96
C ARG A 34 -15.95 14.72 -14.13
N CYS A 35 -15.25 14.97 -13.03
CA CYS A 35 -13.97 15.67 -12.98
C CYS A 35 -14.00 16.99 -13.78
N ASP A 36 -15.07 17.78 -13.61
CA ASP A 36 -15.22 19.10 -14.24
C ASP A 36 -14.34 20.16 -13.59
N ARG A 37 -13.97 19.95 -12.32
CA ARG A 37 -13.15 20.86 -11.50
C ARG A 37 -11.76 20.29 -11.17
N SER A 38 -11.59 18.98 -11.27
CA SER A 38 -10.31 18.27 -11.08
C SER A 38 -9.74 17.79 -12.42
N LEU A 39 -8.46 18.06 -12.69
CA LEU A 39 -7.77 17.69 -13.94
C LEU A 39 -6.42 17.05 -13.64
N ALA A 40 -6.15 15.91 -14.29
CA ALA A 40 -4.83 15.31 -14.35
C ALA A 40 -4.07 15.83 -15.57
N ILE A 41 -2.84 16.29 -15.35
CA ILE A 41 -1.85 16.57 -16.39
C ILE A 41 -0.63 15.73 -16.06
N VAL A 42 -0.16 14.93 -17.02
CA VAL A 42 0.99 14.03 -16.84
C VAL A 42 2.04 14.36 -17.90
N MET A 43 3.29 14.50 -17.47
CA MET A 43 4.39 14.88 -18.34
C MET A 43 5.38 13.73 -18.46
N HIS A 44 5.78 13.42 -19.70
CA HIS A 44 6.57 12.25 -20.02
C HIS A 44 7.80 12.61 -20.86
N GLY A 45 8.83 11.77 -20.81
CA GLY A 45 9.90 11.75 -21.82
C GLY A 45 9.58 10.72 -22.91
N ASP A 46 9.96 10.96 -24.17
CA ASP A 46 9.60 10.07 -25.29
C ASP A 46 10.03 8.62 -25.09
N ALA A 47 11.26 8.40 -24.63
CA ALA A 47 11.78 7.04 -24.44
C ALA A 47 11.09 6.30 -23.27
N ALA A 48 10.79 7.01 -22.18
CA ALA A 48 10.16 6.44 -21.01
C ALA A 48 8.67 6.15 -21.26
N PHE A 49 7.97 7.07 -21.92
CA PHE A 49 6.56 6.91 -22.30
C PHE A 49 6.31 5.65 -23.13
N SER A 50 7.21 5.32 -24.06
CA SER A 50 7.11 4.11 -24.89
C SER A 50 7.76 2.86 -24.28
N GLY A 51 8.53 3.01 -23.20
CA GLY A 51 9.38 1.94 -22.66
C GLY A 51 8.93 1.37 -21.32
N GLN A 52 8.20 2.15 -20.51
CA GLN A 52 7.75 1.74 -19.18
C GLN A 52 6.34 1.12 -19.24
N GLY A 53 6.21 -0.13 -18.78
CA GLY A 53 4.93 -0.85 -18.79
C GLY A 53 3.82 -0.18 -17.97
N VAL A 54 4.18 0.55 -16.91
CA VAL A 54 3.22 1.27 -16.05
C VAL A 54 2.44 2.35 -16.79
N VAL A 55 2.97 2.89 -17.89
CA VAL A 55 2.24 3.84 -18.76
C VAL A 55 1.02 3.16 -19.38
N MET A 56 1.22 1.97 -19.96
CA MET A 56 0.13 1.18 -20.53
C MET A 56 -0.87 0.75 -19.46
N GLU A 57 -0.37 0.27 -18.31
CA GLU A 57 -1.25 -0.09 -17.20
C GLU A 57 -2.10 1.10 -16.73
N THR A 58 -1.54 2.31 -16.69
CA THR A 58 -2.27 3.54 -16.29
C THR A 58 -3.33 3.92 -17.33
N PHE A 59 -3.02 3.84 -18.63
CA PHE A 59 -4.03 4.02 -19.68
C PHE A 59 -5.19 3.01 -19.54
N ASN A 60 -4.88 1.76 -19.21
CA ASN A 60 -5.88 0.72 -19.02
C ASN A 60 -6.87 1.02 -17.87
N LEU A 61 -6.51 1.90 -16.92
CA LEU A 61 -7.40 2.35 -15.85
C LEU A 61 -8.37 3.47 -16.28
N ASN A 62 -8.09 4.19 -17.38
CA ASN A 62 -8.76 5.44 -17.71
C ASN A 62 -10.29 5.33 -17.83
N ASP A 63 -10.81 4.23 -18.37
CA ASP A 63 -12.26 4.02 -18.55
C ASP A 63 -12.91 3.08 -17.53
N LEU A 64 -12.14 2.59 -16.54
CA LEU A 64 -12.68 1.74 -15.48
C LEU A 64 -13.44 2.62 -14.46
N PRO A 65 -14.73 2.33 -14.15
CA PRO A 65 -15.59 3.24 -13.36
C PRO A 65 -15.01 3.70 -12.01
N SER A 66 -14.27 2.81 -11.35
CA SER A 66 -13.69 3.06 -10.02
C SER A 66 -12.30 3.71 -10.04
N TYR A 67 -11.73 3.90 -11.23
CA TYR A 67 -10.38 4.46 -11.45
C TYR A 67 -10.37 5.69 -12.37
N THR A 68 -11.38 5.84 -13.23
CA THR A 68 -11.45 6.93 -14.19
C THR A 68 -11.35 8.31 -13.53
N VAL A 69 -10.54 9.17 -14.12
CA VAL A 69 -10.47 10.61 -13.84
C VAL A 69 -11.14 11.44 -14.94
N ASN A 70 -11.96 10.78 -15.77
CA ASN A 70 -12.66 11.35 -16.91
C ASN A 70 -11.70 12.08 -17.87
N GLY A 71 -10.60 11.42 -18.21
CA GLY A 71 -9.57 11.91 -19.13
C GLY A 71 -8.47 12.74 -18.46
N ALA A 72 -7.22 12.38 -18.74
CA ALA A 72 -6.00 13.13 -18.45
C ALA A 72 -5.43 13.79 -19.71
N ILE A 73 -4.68 14.87 -19.53
CA ILE A 73 -3.89 15.48 -20.61
C ILE A 73 -2.45 15.02 -20.46
N HIS A 74 -1.96 14.27 -21.44
CA HIS A 74 -0.60 13.77 -21.48
C HIS A 74 0.26 14.68 -22.36
N VAL A 75 1.40 15.12 -21.85
CA VAL A 75 2.37 15.93 -22.59
C VAL A 75 3.67 15.16 -22.68
N VAL A 76 4.03 14.74 -23.89
CA VAL A 76 5.29 14.04 -24.14
C VAL A 76 6.30 15.05 -24.65
N VAL A 77 7.36 15.26 -23.86
CA VAL A 77 8.52 16.07 -24.26
C VAL A 77 9.42 15.21 -25.13
N ASN A 78 9.10 15.15 -26.42
CA ASN A 78 9.79 14.33 -27.39
C ASN A 78 11.00 15.04 -27.95
N ASN A 79 12.10 14.95 -27.19
CA ASN A 79 13.39 15.50 -27.58
C ASN A 79 14.19 14.57 -28.51
N GLN A 80 13.58 13.44 -28.90
CA GLN A 80 14.08 12.45 -29.83
C GLN A 80 15.34 11.72 -29.34
N ILE A 81 15.56 11.63 -28.02
CA ILE A 81 16.71 10.90 -27.44
C ILE A 81 16.51 10.54 -25.96
N GLY A 82 16.59 9.23 -25.65
CA GLY A 82 16.58 8.73 -24.28
C GLY A 82 18.00 8.46 -23.77
N PHE A 83 18.55 9.34 -22.93
CA PHE A 83 19.97 9.32 -22.55
C PHE A 83 20.87 9.40 -23.80
N THR A 84 21.37 8.27 -24.29
CA THR A 84 22.18 8.07 -25.51
C THR A 84 21.47 7.17 -26.55
N THR A 85 20.21 6.83 -26.33
CA THR A 85 19.45 5.89 -27.17
C THR A 85 18.54 6.65 -28.13
N ASP A 86 18.73 6.42 -29.43
CA ASP A 86 17.90 6.99 -30.48
C ASP A 86 16.49 6.35 -30.54
N PRO A 87 15.48 7.08 -31.03
CA PRO A 87 14.12 6.61 -31.30
C PRO A 87 14.01 5.25 -32.00
N ARG A 88 14.92 4.98 -32.95
CA ARG A 88 14.96 3.72 -33.71
C ARG A 88 15.30 2.50 -32.85
N SER A 89 15.85 2.73 -31.66
CA SER A 89 16.31 1.71 -30.71
C SER A 89 15.53 1.74 -29.39
N SER A 90 14.70 2.76 -29.15
CA SER A 90 13.92 2.89 -27.90
C SER A 90 12.48 2.36 -28.00
N ARG A 91 11.98 2.10 -29.22
CA ARG A 91 10.59 1.65 -29.46
C ARG A 91 10.43 0.88 -30.77
N SER A 92 9.30 0.19 -30.91
CA SER A 92 8.97 -0.65 -32.08
C SER A 92 7.91 -0.06 -33.01
N SER A 93 7.54 1.21 -32.83
CA SER A 93 6.58 1.93 -33.66
C SER A 93 7.09 3.33 -34.04
N PRO A 94 6.51 3.99 -35.07
CA PRO A 94 7.00 5.29 -35.53
C PRO A 94 6.97 6.37 -34.44
N TYR A 95 5.92 6.43 -33.63
CA TYR A 95 5.73 7.48 -32.63
C TYR A 95 5.86 6.93 -31.21
N CYS A 96 6.53 7.68 -30.33
CA CYS A 96 6.58 7.34 -28.90
C CYS A 96 5.18 7.30 -28.28
N THR A 97 4.22 8.00 -28.88
CA THR A 97 2.85 8.12 -28.41
C THR A 97 1.92 6.98 -28.82
N ASP A 98 2.40 5.99 -29.59
CA ASP A 98 1.55 4.91 -30.06
C ASP A 98 1.01 4.01 -28.93
N VAL A 99 1.59 4.08 -27.72
CA VAL A 99 1.04 3.44 -26.51
C VAL A 99 -0.39 3.90 -26.19
N GLY A 100 -0.73 5.17 -26.47
CA GLY A 100 -2.08 5.71 -26.27
C GLY A 100 -3.14 5.11 -27.19
N ARG A 101 -2.72 4.46 -28.30
CA ARG A 101 -3.66 3.82 -29.23
C ARG A 101 -4.39 2.64 -28.61
N VAL A 102 -3.86 2.05 -27.53
CA VAL A 102 -4.52 0.97 -26.78
C VAL A 102 -5.91 1.38 -26.27
N VAL A 103 -6.09 2.67 -25.95
CA VAL A 103 -7.37 3.25 -25.51
C VAL A 103 -8.01 4.17 -26.55
N GLY A 104 -7.41 4.27 -27.75
CA GLY A 104 -7.93 5.10 -28.84
C GLY A 104 -7.97 6.60 -28.56
N CYS A 105 -7.09 7.14 -27.69
CA CYS A 105 -7.05 8.58 -27.43
C CYS A 105 -6.48 9.35 -28.65
N PRO A 106 -6.93 10.60 -28.91
CA PRO A 106 -6.34 11.43 -29.94
C PRO A 106 -4.92 11.85 -29.56
N ILE A 107 -4.08 11.94 -30.60
CA ILE A 107 -2.66 12.28 -30.48
C ILE A 107 -2.40 13.48 -31.40
N PHE A 108 -1.93 14.57 -30.82
CA PHE A 108 -1.54 15.76 -31.55
C PHE A 108 -0.02 15.90 -31.57
N HIS A 109 0.59 15.74 -32.74
CA HIS A 109 2.02 15.98 -32.95
C HIS A 109 2.22 17.44 -33.33
N VAL A 110 3.09 18.15 -32.62
CA VAL A 110 3.34 19.57 -32.86
C VAL A 110 4.82 19.90 -32.78
N ASN A 111 5.30 20.70 -33.73
CA ASN A 111 6.67 21.20 -33.75
C ASN A 111 6.80 22.33 -32.74
N VAL A 112 7.71 22.18 -31.75
CA VAL A 112 7.92 23.20 -30.72
C VAL A 112 8.53 24.50 -31.24
N ASP A 113 9.12 24.50 -32.45
CA ASP A 113 9.61 25.71 -33.10
C ASP A 113 8.47 26.64 -33.58
N ASN A 114 7.21 26.23 -33.41
CA ASN A 114 6.02 27.06 -33.62
C ASN A 114 5.16 27.12 -32.34
N PRO A 115 5.43 28.06 -31.41
CA PRO A 115 4.75 28.12 -30.11
C PRO A 115 3.26 28.47 -30.23
N GLU A 116 2.84 29.16 -31.29
CA GLU A 116 1.41 29.41 -31.55
C GLU A 116 0.66 28.12 -31.89
N ALA A 117 1.27 27.23 -32.69
CA ALA A 117 0.70 25.92 -32.97
C ALA A 117 0.66 25.04 -31.72
N VAL A 118 1.69 25.10 -30.86
CA VAL A 118 1.69 24.43 -29.55
C VAL A 118 0.51 24.92 -28.70
N MET A 119 0.32 26.24 -28.59
CA MET A 119 -0.80 26.82 -27.85
C MET A 119 -2.16 26.41 -28.44
N HIS A 120 -2.28 26.38 -29.78
CA HIS A 120 -3.50 25.91 -30.44
C HIS A 120 -3.80 24.45 -30.06
N VAL A 121 -2.82 23.55 -30.14
CA VAL A 121 -2.98 22.14 -29.79
C VAL A 121 -3.31 21.98 -28.30
N CYS A 122 -2.68 22.74 -27.40
CA CYS A 122 -3.01 22.73 -25.98
C CYS A 122 -4.48 23.13 -25.73
N ASN A 123 -4.98 24.15 -26.43
CA ASN A 123 -6.39 24.55 -26.34
C ASN A 123 -7.32 23.45 -26.86
N VAL A 124 -7.00 22.84 -28.02
CA VAL A 124 -7.78 21.73 -28.57
C VAL A 124 -7.78 20.52 -27.63
N ALA A 125 -6.66 20.18 -27.00
CA ALA A 125 -6.57 19.10 -26.02
C ALA A 125 -7.40 19.39 -24.76
N ALA A 126 -7.36 20.62 -24.25
CA ALA A 126 -8.20 21.04 -23.13
C ALA A 126 -9.69 20.96 -23.46
N ASP A 127 -10.09 21.43 -24.65
CA ASP A 127 -11.48 21.36 -25.13
C ASP A 127 -11.91 19.92 -25.38
N TRP A 128 -11.04 19.06 -25.93
CA TRP A 128 -11.28 17.63 -26.09
C TRP A 128 -11.55 16.97 -24.75
N ARG A 129 -10.64 17.12 -23.79
CA ARG A 129 -10.78 16.51 -22.46
C ARG A 129 -12.05 17.02 -21.80
N LYS A 130 -12.33 18.33 -21.86
CA LYS A 130 -13.55 18.93 -21.30
C LYS A 130 -14.82 18.36 -21.92
N THR A 131 -14.86 18.20 -23.24
CA THR A 131 -16.05 17.78 -24.00
C THR A 131 -16.29 16.28 -23.91
N PHE A 132 -15.26 15.48 -24.18
CA PHE A 132 -15.36 14.04 -24.37
C PHE A 132 -15.00 13.23 -23.13
N LYS A 133 -14.33 13.84 -22.14
CA LYS A 133 -13.94 13.16 -20.89
C LYS A 133 -13.06 11.94 -21.13
N LYS A 134 -12.14 12.06 -22.09
CA LYS A 134 -11.17 11.04 -22.49
C LYS A 134 -9.77 11.61 -22.47
N ASP A 135 -8.80 10.72 -22.35
CA ASP A 135 -7.38 11.06 -22.46
C ASP A 135 -7.10 11.73 -23.81
N VAL A 136 -6.05 12.55 -23.83
CA VAL A 136 -5.50 13.17 -25.02
C VAL A 136 -3.99 13.32 -24.86
N ILE A 137 -3.26 13.07 -25.94
CA ILE A 137 -1.80 13.16 -25.94
C ILE A 137 -1.35 14.32 -26.82
N ILE A 138 -0.44 15.14 -26.29
CA ILE A 138 0.29 16.16 -27.01
C ILE A 138 1.74 15.69 -27.14
N ASP A 139 2.19 15.40 -28.35
CA ASP A 139 3.58 15.08 -28.68
C ASP A 139 4.33 16.35 -29.08
N LEU A 140 5.14 16.87 -28.15
CA LEU A 140 5.97 18.06 -28.35
C LEU A 140 7.29 17.66 -29.01
N VAL A 141 7.30 17.63 -30.34
CA VAL A 141 8.47 17.25 -31.13
C VAL A 141 9.52 18.36 -31.06
N SER A 142 10.63 18.06 -30.41
CA SER A 142 11.67 19.00 -29.97
C SER A 142 13.08 18.41 -30.10
N TYR A 143 14.07 19.03 -29.45
CA TYR A 143 15.44 18.54 -29.35
C TYR A 143 16.01 18.84 -27.96
N ARG A 144 17.04 18.09 -27.54
CA ARG A 144 17.80 18.39 -26.32
C ARG A 144 19.05 19.19 -26.65
N ARG A 145 19.17 20.41 -26.10
CA ARG A 145 20.28 21.34 -26.41
C ARG A 145 21.64 20.82 -25.97
N HIS A 146 21.70 20.23 -24.78
CA HIS A 146 22.90 19.70 -24.14
C HIS A 146 22.86 18.16 -24.06
N GLY A 147 23.83 17.54 -23.38
CA GLY A 147 23.81 16.12 -23.03
C GLY A 147 22.62 15.72 -22.16
N HIS A 148 22.57 14.46 -21.70
CA HIS A 148 21.45 14.02 -20.85
C HIS A 148 21.37 14.81 -19.55
N ASN A 149 22.53 15.15 -19.01
CA ASN A 149 22.74 16.24 -18.09
C ASN A 149 23.73 17.24 -18.72
N GLU A 150 23.88 18.42 -18.13
CA GLU A 150 24.66 19.53 -18.69
C GLU A 150 26.17 19.24 -18.77
N LEU A 151 26.65 18.22 -18.05
CA LEU A 151 28.05 17.81 -18.02
C LEU A 151 28.36 16.62 -18.96
N ASP A 152 27.33 16.01 -19.54
CA ASP A 152 27.45 14.86 -20.42
C ASP A 152 27.75 15.29 -21.87
N GLU A 153 28.63 14.55 -22.56
CA GLU A 153 29.06 14.85 -23.94
C GLU A 153 28.28 13.98 -24.95
N PRO A 154 27.22 14.51 -25.57
CA PRO A 154 26.34 13.71 -26.42
C PRO A 154 26.95 13.38 -27.79
N MET A 155 27.98 14.10 -28.24
CA MET A 155 28.60 13.82 -29.55
C MET A 155 29.32 12.47 -29.59
N PHE A 156 29.61 11.84 -28.43
CA PHE A 156 30.16 10.49 -28.39
C PHE A 156 29.23 9.42 -28.97
N THR A 157 27.91 9.66 -28.96
CA THR A 157 26.91 8.68 -29.40
C THR A 157 25.96 9.24 -30.47
N GLN A 158 25.64 10.54 -30.45
CA GLN A 158 24.75 11.20 -31.42
C GLN A 158 25.42 12.37 -32.19
N PRO A 159 26.59 12.18 -32.84
CA PRO A 159 27.35 13.28 -33.44
C PRO A 159 26.58 14.05 -34.53
N LEU A 160 25.87 13.35 -35.42
CA LEU A 160 25.14 13.99 -36.53
C LEU A 160 23.88 14.75 -36.08
N MET A 161 23.25 14.30 -34.99
CA MET A 161 22.14 15.02 -34.37
C MET A 161 22.66 16.31 -33.73
N TYR A 162 23.73 16.20 -32.95
CA TYR A 162 24.26 17.36 -32.22
C TYR A 162 25.00 18.38 -33.09
N GLN A 163 25.55 17.97 -34.23
CA GLN A 163 25.98 18.92 -35.28
C GLN A 163 24.81 19.80 -35.74
N ARG A 164 23.62 19.21 -36.00
CA ARG A 164 22.42 19.97 -36.38
C ARG A 164 21.86 20.79 -35.23
N VAL A 165 21.81 20.24 -34.01
CA VAL A 165 21.36 20.98 -32.82
C VAL A 165 22.21 22.23 -32.61
N LYS A 166 23.54 22.13 -32.77
CA LYS A 166 24.46 23.27 -32.65
C LYS A 166 24.16 24.39 -33.66
N GLU A 167 23.72 24.04 -34.87
CA GLU A 167 23.32 25.00 -35.92
C GLU A 167 21.88 25.53 -35.73
N THR A 168 21.06 24.82 -34.95
CA THR A 168 19.65 25.17 -34.72
C THR A 168 19.54 26.36 -33.78
N LYS A 169 18.87 27.43 -34.23
CA LYS A 169 18.62 28.64 -33.43
C LYS A 169 17.66 28.34 -32.27
N PRO A 170 17.86 28.89 -31.07
CA PRO A 170 16.90 28.78 -29.98
C PRO A 170 15.51 29.28 -30.36
N ILE A 171 14.46 28.63 -29.87
CA ILE A 171 13.07 29.00 -30.17
C ILE A 171 12.74 30.44 -29.81
N LEU A 172 13.29 30.94 -28.70
CA LEU A 172 13.14 32.34 -28.30
C LEU A 172 13.64 33.30 -29.38
N ASP A 173 14.73 32.95 -30.08
CA ASP A 173 15.28 33.77 -31.17
C ASP A 173 14.41 33.73 -32.42
N ILE A 174 13.82 32.57 -32.71
CA ILE A 174 12.91 32.38 -33.83
C ILE A 174 11.64 33.21 -33.59
N TYR A 175 11.02 33.05 -32.42
CA TYR A 175 9.74 33.66 -32.11
C TYR A 175 9.84 35.17 -31.92
N ARG A 176 10.89 35.68 -31.25
CA ARG A 176 11.07 37.14 -31.11
C ARG A 176 11.20 37.86 -32.46
N LYS A 177 11.89 37.23 -33.43
CA LYS A 177 12.01 37.79 -34.79
C LYS A 177 10.67 37.84 -35.51
N LYS A 178 9.85 36.79 -35.34
CA LYS A 178 8.50 36.74 -35.91
C LYS A 178 7.63 37.87 -35.38
N ILE A 179 7.48 38.00 -34.06
CA ILE A 179 6.59 39.01 -33.45
C ILE A 179 7.05 40.45 -33.72
N ILE A 180 8.36 40.69 -33.90
CA ILE A 180 8.89 41.99 -34.33
C ILE A 180 8.55 42.26 -35.80
N ALA A 181 8.76 41.27 -36.67
CA ALA A 181 8.43 41.40 -38.09
C ALA A 181 6.92 41.62 -38.34
N GLU A 182 6.07 41.04 -37.49
CA GLU A 182 4.61 41.21 -37.53
C GLU A 182 4.13 42.50 -36.86
N GLY A 183 5.02 43.26 -36.20
CA GLY A 183 4.69 44.50 -35.51
C GLY A 183 3.92 44.31 -34.19
N VAL A 184 3.83 43.08 -33.68
CA VAL A 184 3.20 42.75 -32.38
C VAL A 184 4.05 43.26 -31.22
N ALA A 185 5.37 43.25 -31.39
CA ALA A 185 6.35 43.79 -30.44
C ALA A 185 7.44 44.59 -31.17
N ASN A 186 8.26 45.33 -30.44
CA ASN A 186 9.47 45.97 -30.96
C ASN A 186 10.70 45.48 -30.18
N ASP A 187 11.91 45.81 -30.67
CA ASP A 187 13.16 45.39 -30.03
C ASP A 187 13.28 45.84 -28.57
N GLN A 188 12.76 47.03 -28.25
CA GLN A 188 12.79 47.57 -26.89
C GLN A 188 11.94 46.73 -25.93
N TYR A 189 10.72 46.38 -26.33
CA TYR A 189 9.84 45.49 -25.56
C TYR A 189 10.51 44.15 -25.24
N VAL A 190 11.11 43.50 -26.26
CA VAL A 190 11.79 42.22 -26.05
C VAL A 190 12.98 42.36 -25.10
N LYS A 191 13.76 43.42 -25.24
CA LYS A 191 14.89 43.71 -24.34
C LYS A 191 14.42 43.91 -22.89
N ASP A 192 13.33 44.64 -22.70
CA ASP A 192 12.78 44.93 -21.38
C ASP A 192 12.24 43.68 -20.70
N GLU A 193 11.53 42.80 -21.42
CA GLU A 193 11.05 41.52 -20.85
C GLU A 193 12.19 40.56 -20.49
N LEU A 194 13.27 40.52 -21.29
CA LEU A 194 14.46 39.74 -20.94
C LEU A 194 15.17 40.29 -19.70
N ALA A 195 15.32 41.62 -19.62
CA ALA A 195 15.94 42.27 -18.47
C ALA A 195 15.11 42.04 -17.20
N LYS A 196 13.78 42.14 -17.31
CA LYS A 196 12.84 41.86 -16.23
C LYS A 196 12.94 40.42 -15.74
N TYR A 197 12.97 39.43 -16.63
CA TYR A 197 13.15 38.03 -16.23
C TYR A 197 14.52 37.78 -15.59
N GLY A 198 15.57 38.40 -16.13
CA GLY A 198 16.91 38.37 -15.52
C GLY A 198 16.91 38.93 -14.10
N GLN A 199 16.24 40.06 -13.86
CA GLN A 199 16.11 40.63 -12.52
C GLN A 199 15.34 39.71 -11.57
N ILE A 200 14.27 39.04 -12.03
CA ILE A 200 13.55 38.04 -11.21
C ILE A 200 14.50 36.92 -10.76
N LEU A 201 15.38 36.44 -11.65
CA LEU A 201 16.35 35.40 -11.30
C LEU A 201 17.42 35.90 -10.32
N GLU A 202 17.91 37.12 -10.50
CA GLU A 202 18.91 37.73 -9.60
C GLU A 202 18.31 37.97 -8.21
N ASP A 203 17.13 38.58 -8.13
CA ASP A 203 16.40 38.80 -6.87
C ASP A 203 16.17 37.47 -6.15
N ALA A 204 15.74 36.43 -6.88
CA ALA A 204 15.53 35.09 -6.32
C ALA A 204 16.84 34.45 -5.83
N TYR A 205 17.96 34.66 -6.53
CA TYR A 205 19.27 34.18 -6.10
C TYR A 205 19.75 34.90 -4.83
N GLU A 206 19.62 36.21 -4.77
CA GLU A 206 19.92 37.01 -3.58
C GLU A 206 19.03 36.61 -2.39
N ASP A 207 17.73 36.40 -2.63
CA ASP A 207 16.81 35.97 -1.59
C ASP A 207 17.10 34.55 -1.10
N ALA A 208 17.48 33.63 -1.99
CA ALA A 208 17.89 32.29 -1.61
C ALA A 208 19.13 32.30 -0.69
N GLN A 209 20.07 33.22 -0.91
CA GLN A 209 21.23 33.40 -0.01
C GLN A 209 20.83 33.87 1.40
N LYS A 210 19.67 34.51 1.55
CA LYS A 210 19.15 34.98 2.85
C LYS A 210 18.37 33.89 3.60
N VAL A 211 18.02 32.77 2.96
CA VAL A 211 17.28 31.66 3.59
C VAL A 211 18.19 30.90 4.56
N THR A 212 17.88 30.95 5.86
CA THR A 212 18.68 30.30 6.92
C THR A 212 18.12 28.96 7.39
N PHE A 213 16.88 28.62 7.03
CA PHE A 213 16.25 27.33 7.33
C PHE A 213 15.19 26.99 6.28
N VAL A 214 14.99 25.69 6.03
CA VAL A 214 13.95 25.20 5.10
C VAL A 214 12.73 24.74 5.91
N ARG A 215 11.54 25.19 5.51
CA ARG A 215 10.27 24.69 6.07
C ARG A 215 9.68 23.64 5.14
N HIS A 216 9.87 22.37 5.49
CA HIS A 216 9.34 21.26 4.69
C HIS A 216 7.82 21.29 4.46
N ARG A 217 7.05 21.95 5.34
CA ARG A 217 5.60 22.13 5.17
C ARG A 217 5.24 22.94 3.92
N ASP A 218 6.15 23.79 3.44
CA ASP A 218 5.93 24.59 2.23
C ASP A 218 5.85 23.71 0.96
N TRP A 219 6.31 22.45 1.05
CA TRP A 219 6.31 21.47 -0.05
C TRP A 219 5.08 20.54 -0.01
N LEU A 220 4.20 20.73 0.99
CA LEU A 220 2.98 19.95 1.14
C LEU A 220 1.80 20.64 0.43
N ASP A 221 1.30 19.99 -0.61
CA ASP A 221 0.08 20.41 -1.34
C ASP A 221 -1.23 19.92 -0.68
N SER A 222 -1.13 19.25 0.48
CA SER A 222 -2.25 18.58 1.14
C SER A 222 -2.74 19.36 2.37
N PRO A 223 -4.05 19.66 2.48
CA PRO A 223 -4.61 20.56 3.48
C PRO A 223 -4.94 19.85 4.81
N TRP A 224 -4.01 19.05 5.36
CA TRP A 224 -4.25 18.30 6.60
C TRP A 224 -3.98 19.12 7.88
N ASP A 225 -3.77 20.44 7.75
CA ASP A 225 -3.49 21.33 8.89
C ASP A 225 -4.50 21.17 10.05
N ASN A 226 -5.79 21.12 9.73
CA ASN A 226 -6.85 20.95 10.73
C ASN A 226 -6.87 19.54 11.34
N PHE A 227 -6.40 18.54 10.61
CA PHE A 227 -6.33 17.16 11.09
C PHE A 227 -5.29 17.03 12.21
N PHE A 228 -4.09 17.60 12.01
CA PHE A 228 -3.00 17.54 12.98
C PHE A 228 -3.22 18.49 14.16
N LYS A 229 -3.70 19.73 13.95
CA LYS A 229 -3.90 20.71 15.05
C LYS A 229 -4.89 20.27 16.13
N LYS A 230 -5.80 19.36 15.81
CA LYS A 230 -6.88 18.91 16.70
C LYS A 230 -6.56 17.61 17.43
N ARG A 231 -5.38 17.03 17.23
CA ARG A 231 -5.05 15.70 17.72
C ARG A 231 -3.67 15.66 18.35
N ASP A 232 -3.56 14.93 19.45
CA ASP A 232 -2.29 14.65 20.11
C ASP A 232 -1.67 13.40 19.47
N PRO A 233 -0.47 13.47 18.86
CA PRO A 233 0.20 12.32 18.26
C PRO A 233 0.52 11.20 19.26
N LEU A 234 0.56 11.50 20.58
CA LEU A 234 0.87 10.53 21.63
C LEU A 234 -0.36 9.80 22.18
N ASN A 235 -1.56 10.20 21.79
CA ASN A 235 -2.80 9.59 22.24
C ASN A 235 -3.39 8.67 21.17
N LEU A 236 -3.40 7.36 21.44
CA LEU A 236 -4.03 6.35 20.57
C LEU A 236 -5.43 6.02 21.10
N PRO A 237 -6.50 6.34 20.35
CA PRO A 237 -7.86 6.00 20.77
C PRO A 237 -8.11 4.49 20.84
N SER A 238 -8.99 4.05 21.76
CA SER A 238 -9.55 2.69 21.71
C SER A 238 -10.29 2.49 20.39
N THR A 239 -10.26 1.26 19.88
CA THR A 239 -10.88 0.90 18.60
C THR A 239 -12.07 -0.04 18.77
N GLY A 240 -12.50 -0.32 20.00
CA GLY A 240 -13.76 -1.04 20.24
C GLY A 240 -14.99 -0.24 19.79
N ILE A 241 -16.10 -0.93 19.56
CA ILE A 241 -17.40 -0.37 19.14
C ILE A 241 -18.53 -0.86 20.06
N SER A 242 -19.69 -0.22 20.02
CA SER A 242 -20.83 -0.63 20.86
C SER A 242 -21.35 -2.02 20.45
N GLU A 243 -21.98 -2.72 21.40
CA GLU A 243 -22.62 -4.01 21.12
C GLU A 243 -23.79 -3.84 20.13
N GLU A 244 -24.50 -2.71 20.22
CA GLU A 244 -25.56 -2.34 19.28
C GLU A 244 -25.02 -2.22 17.85
N ASP A 245 -23.87 -1.57 17.65
CA ASP A 245 -23.24 -1.45 16.33
C ASP A 245 -22.81 -2.81 15.79
N VAL A 246 -22.23 -3.68 16.64
CA VAL A 246 -21.85 -5.05 16.24
C VAL A 246 -23.06 -5.81 15.72
N LYS A 247 -24.14 -5.82 16.49
CA LYS A 247 -25.37 -6.52 16.14
C LYS A 247 -25.95 -5.98 14.83
N PHE A 248 -26.03 -4.65 14.70
CA PHE A 248 -26.57 -3.98 13.54
C PHE A 248 -25.79 -4.27 12.25
N ILE A 249 -24.46 -4.16 12.31
CA ILE A 249 -23.59 -4.42 11.15
C ILE A 249 -23.70 -5.89 10.73
N ILE A 250 -23.67 -6.82 11.68
CA ILE A 250 -23.80 -8.26 11.36
C ILE A 250 -25.16 -8.57 10.75
N GLU A 251 -26.23 -7.96 11.25
CA GLU A 251 -27.58 -8.14 10.69
C GLU A 251 -27.65 -7.68 9.23
N LYS A 252 -27.17 -6.47 8.92
CA LYS A 252 -27.07 -5.95 7.55
C LYS A 252 -26.17 -6.83 6.67
N PHE A 253 -24.99 -7.20 7.16
CA PHE A 253 -24.03 -8.04 6.44
C PHE A 253 -24.49 -9.49 6.19
N SER A 254 -25.57 -9.91 6.87
CA SER A 254 -26.12 -11.26 6.80
C SER A 254 -27.53 -11.30 6.19
N THR A 255 -28.02 -10.19 5.63
CA THR A 255 -29.35 -10.06 5.03
C THR A 255 -29.25 -9.55 3.59
N VAL A 256 -30.36 -9.66 2.86
CA VAL A 256 -30.54 -9.05 1.54
C VAL A 256 -31.94 -8.42 1.49
N PRO A 257 -32.16 -7.40 0.64
CA PRO A 257 -33.47 -6.79 0.49
C PRO A 257 -34.50 -7.78 -0.10
N GLU A 258 -35.77 -7.48 0.13
CA GLU A 258 -36.87 -8.25 -0.42
C GLU A 258 -36.79 -8.31 -1.96
N GLY A 259 -37.12 -9.48 -2.53
CA GLY A 259 -37.06 -9.69 -3.98
C GLY A 259 -35.64 -9.78 -4.56
N PHE A 260 -34.59 -9.90 -3.73
CA PHE A 260 -33.24 -10.22 -4.17
C PHE A 260 -33.01 -11.72 -4.24
N HIS A 261 -32.63 -12.24 -5.42
CA HIS A 261 -32.45 -13.69 -5.62
C HIS A 261 -30.99 -14.09 -5.41
N LEU A 262 -30.69 -14.69 -4.25
CA LEU A 262 -29.34 -15.15 -3.94
C LEU A 262 -29.02 -16.53 -4.53
N HIS A 263 -27.73 -16.75 -4.77
CA HIS A 263 -27.22 -18.09 -5.00
C HIS A 263 -27.34 -18.92 -3.70
N ARG A 264 -27.79 -20.18 -3.80
CA ARG A 264 -28.00 -21.08 -2.63
C ARG A 264 -26.77 -21.23 -1.72
N GLY A 265 -25.56 -21.17 -2.30
CA GLY A 265 -24.31 -21.20 -1.53
C GLY A 265 -24.15 -19.96 -0.63
N LEU A 266 -24.59 -18.79 -1.10
CA LEU A 266 -24.53 -17.52 -0.35
C LEU A 266 -25.60 -17.47 0.73
N GLU A 267 -26.80 -18.02 0.50
CA GLU A 267 -27.81 -18.15 1.57
C GLU A 267 -27.25 -18.88 2.79
N ARG A 268 -26.49 -19.97 2.56
CA ARG A 268 -25.82 -20.72 3.63
C ARG A 268 -24.74 -19.88 4.32
N ALA A 269 -23.94 -19.13 3.56
CA ALA A 269 -22.90 -18.26 4.12
C ALA A 269 -23.51 -17.16 5.01
N LEU A 270 -24.54 -16.47 4.53
CA LEU A 270 -25.24 -15.41 5.25
C LEU A 270 -25.93 -15.94 6.52
N LYS A 271 -26.59 -17.11 6.43
CA LYS A 271 -27.15 -17.77 7.62
C LYS A 271 -26.04 -18.15 8.62
N GLY A 272 -24.90 -18.64 8.12
CA GLY A 272 -23.74 -18.99 8.94
C GLY A 272 -23.19 -17.80 9.73
N ARG A 273 -23.16 -16.60 9.14
CA ARG A 273 -22.75 -15.37 9.84
C ARG A 273 -23.62 -15.06 11.05
N ARG A 274 -24.95 -15.16 10.91
CA ARG A 274 -25.87 -14.97 12.05
C ARG A 274 -25.68 -16.02 13.13
N GLN A 275 -25.46 -17.27 12.73
CA GLN A 275 -25.21 -18.35 13.69
C GLN A 275 -23.91 -18.12 14.47
N MET A 276 -22.83 -17.72 13.80
CA MET A 276 -21.55 -17.41 14.45
C MET A 276 -21.68 -16.27 15.47
N PHE A 277 -22.52 -15.28 15.20
CA PHE A 277 -22.84 -14.23 16.18
C PHE A 277 -23.60 -14.77 17.40
N GLN A 278 -24.60 -15.63 17.19
CA GLN A 278 -25.34 -16.28 18.29
C GLN A 278 -24.45 -17.20 19.14
N ASP A 279 -23.48 -17.86 18.51
CA ASP A 279 -22.55 -18.79 19.16
C ASP A 279 -21.34 -18.09 19.81
N ASN A 280 -21.29 -16.75 19.78
CA ASN A 280 -20.16 -15.94 20.25
C ASN A 280 -18.80 -16.37 19.65
N SER A 281 -18.79 -16.70 18.35
CA SER A 281 -17.64 -17.28 17.65
C SER A 281 -17.45 -16.65 16.27
N LEU A 282 -17.04 -15.38 16.25
CA LEU A 282 -16.95 -14.56 15.05
C LEU A 282 -15.72 -14.93 14.22
N ASP A 283 -15.88 -15.04 12.90
CA ASP A 283 -14.82 -15.37 11.95
C ASP A 283 -14.14 -14.13 11.35
N TRP A 284 -13.14 -14.36 10.49
CA TRP A 284 -12.36 -13.29 9.88
C TRP A 284 -13.19 -12.33 9.02
N SER A 285 -14.16 -12.87 8.27
CA SER A 285 -15.04 -12.06 7.45
C SER A 285 -15.91 -11.15 8.30
N ILE A 286 -16.38 -11.61 9.46
CA ILE A 286 -17.13 -10.76 10.40
C ILE A 286 -16.22 -9.71 11.03
N GLY A 287 -14.99 -10.05 11.44
CA GLY A 287 -14.05 -9.07 11.99
C GLY A 287 -13.75 -7.93 11.01
N GLU A 288 -13.52 -8.25 9.74
CA GLU A 288 -13.35 -7.25 8.67
C GLU A 288 -14.63 -6.40 8.47
N ALA A 289 -15.79 -7.06 8.38
CA ALA A 289 -17.09 -6.41 8.22
C ALA A 289 -17.40 -5.42 9.34
N LEU A 290 -17.09 -5.78 10.59
CA LEU A 290 -17.27 -4.90 11.74
C LEU A 290 -16.38 -3.67 11.66
N ALA A 291 -15.15 -3.81 11.17
CA ALA A 291 -14.25 -2.67 11.02
C ALA A 291 -14.75 -1.71 9.94
N PHE A 292 -15.16 -2.24 8.79
CA PHE A 292 -15.65 -1.42 7.69
C PHE A 292 -16.98 -0.77 8.06
N GLY A 293 -17.97 -1.55 8.52
CA GLY A 293 -19.30 -1.04 8.84
C GLY A 293 -19.31 0.01 9.95
N SER A 294 -18.46 -0.14 10.97
CA SER A 294 -18.35 0.86 12.04
C SER A 294 -17.69 2.15 11.55
N LEU A 295 -16.60 2.08 10.79
CA LEU A 295 -15.96 3.25 10.22
C LEU A 295 -16.89 4.02 9.29
N LEU A 296 -17.66 3.32 8.45
CA LEU A 296 -18.65 3.94 7.56
C LEU A 296 -19.75 4.65 8.37
N SER A 297 -20.24 4.02 9.43
CA SER A 297 -21.25 4.61 10.33
C SER A 297 -20.71 5.82 11.10
N GLU A 298 -19.41 5.85 11.39
CA GLU A 298 -18.69 6.98 11.99
C GLU A 298 -18.32 8.09 10.99
N GLY A 299 -18.71 7.96 9.72
CA GLY A 299 -18.43 8.94 8.67
C GLY A 299 -17.03 8.86 8.05
N THR A 300 -16.31 7.75 8.26
CA THR A 300 -15.03 7.47 7.62
C THR A 300 -15.23 6.69 6.33
N HIS A 301 -14.85 7.29 5.20
CA HIS A 301 -14.88 6.61 3.89
C HIS A 301 -13.94 5.40 3.88
N VAL A 302 -14.42 4.26 3.39
CA VAL A 302 -13.62 3.05 3.21
C VAL A 302 -13.53 2.74 1.72
N ARG A 303 -12.31 2.55 1.22
CA ARG A 303 -12.03 2.11 -0.16
C ARG A 303 -11.25 0.81 -0.15
N LEU A 304 -11.76 -0.22 -0.82
CA LEU A 304 -11.11 -1.51 -1.04
C LEU A 304 -10.96 -1.78 -2.53
N SER A 305 -9.72 -1.95 -2.98
CA SER A 305 -9.34 -2.09 -4.37
C SER A 305 -8.38 -3.25 -4.55
N GLY A 306 -8.57 -4.04 -5.59
CA GLY A 306 -7.74 -5.22 -5.87
C GLY A 306 -8.48 -6.23 -6.73
N GLN A 307 -7.80 -7.30 -7.13
CA GLN A 307 -8.40 -8.32 -7.99
C GLN A 307 -9.40 -9.16 -7.18
N ASP A 308 -10.64 -9.27 -7.70
CA ASP A 308 -11.73 -10.06 -7.12
C ASP A 308 -12.14 -9.69 -5.68
N VAL A 309 -11.75 -8.51 -5.18
CA VAL A 309 -11.95 -8.11 -3.78
C VAL A 309 -13.41 -8.07 -3.37
N GLU A 310 -14.35 -7.82 -4.29
CA GLU A 310 -15.79 -7.77 -3.98
C GLU A 310 -16.31 -9.11 -3.42
N ARG A 311 -15.86 -10.22 -4.01
CA ARG A 311 -16.13 -11.59 -3.52
C ARG A 311 -15.09 -12.03 -2.48
N GLY A 312 -13.86 -11.53 -2.65
CA GLY A 312 -12.63 -12.05 -2.08
C GLY A 312 -12.11 -13.26 -2.88
N THR A 313 -10.80 -13.31 -3.12
CA THR A 313 -10.11 -14.42 -3.79
C THR A 313 -10.57 -15.77 -3.25
N PHE A 314 -10.57 -15.89 -1.91
CA PHE A 314 -10.93 -17.12 -1.20
C PHE A 314 -12.44 -17.30 -0.98
N SER A 315 -13.30 -16.48 -1.59
CA SER A 315 -14.77 -16.52 -1.43
C SER A 315 -15.20 -16.45 0.04
N HIS A 316 -14.61 -15.52 0.79
CA HIS A 316 -14.89 -15.31 2.21
C HIS A 316 -15.69 -14.02 2.44
N ARG A 317 -15.51 -13.02 1.58
CA ARG A 317 -15.91 -11.63 1.82
C ARG A 317 -17.34 -11.34 1.38
N HIS A 318 -17.66 -11.52 0.10
CA HIS A 318 -19.01 -11.28 -0.45
C HIS A 318 -19.61 -9.93 -0.05
N HIS A 319 -18.86 -8.85 -0.27
CA HIS A 319 -19.33 -7.47 -0.02
C HIS A 319 -20.26 -6.99 -1.12
N VAL A 320 -20.12 -7.54 -2.33
CA VAL A 320 -21.08 -7.36 -3.43
C VAL A 320 -21.77 -8.68 -3.70
N LEU A 321 -23.09 -8.66 -3.66
CA LEU A 321 -23.97 -9.79 -3.95
C LEU A 321 -24.62 -9.55 -5.31
N HIS A 322 -24.73 -10.59 -6.14
CA HIS A 322 -25.32 -10.51 -7.48
C HIS A 322 -26.64 -11.27 -7.54
N ASP A 323 -27.70 -10.62 -8.03
CA ASP A 323 -29.02 -11.25 -8.22
C ASP A 323 -28.92 -12.33 -9.31
N GLN A 324 -29.42 -13.52 -9.02
CA GLN A 324 -29.33 -14.67 -9.92
C GLN A 324 -30.35 -14.63 -11.07
N LYS A 325 -31.32 -13.70 -11.05
CA LYS A 325 -32.40 -13.60 -12.04
C LYS A 325 -32.43 -12.27 -12.79
N VAL A 326 -31.81 -11.22 -12.25
CA VAL A 326 -31.79 -9.88 -12.86
C VAL A 326 -30.34 -9.50 -13.17
N ASP A 327 -30.05 -9.32 -14.46
CA ASP A 327 -28.71 -8.96 -14.91
C ASP A 327 -28.25 -7.62 -14.32
N GLN A 328 -26.96 -7.53 -13.98
CA GLN A 328 -26.28 -6.37 -13.37
C GLN A 328 -26.89 -5.84 -12.06
N LYS A 329 -27.92 -6.50 -11.50
CA LYS A 329 -28.48 -6.12 -10.20
C LYS A 329 -27.56 -6.62 -9.09
N ILE A 330 -26.90 -5.67 -8.43
CA ILE A 330 -26.04 -5.92 -7.29
C ILE A 330 -26.62 -5.35 -6.00
N TYR A 331 -26.23 -5.93 -4.86
CA TYR A 331 -26.50 -5.39 -3.53
C TYR A 331 -25.20 -5.37 -2.73
N ASN A 332 -24.92 -4.22 -2.11
CA ASN A 332 -23.78 -4.02 -1.23
C ASN A 332 -24.29 -3.63 0.17
N PRO A 333 -24.24 -4.55 1.16
CA PRO A 333 -24.76 -4.29 2.50
C PRO A 333 -24.12 -3.08 3.20
N PHE A 334 -22.86 -2.77 2.87
CA PHE A 334 -22.14 -1.67 3.48
C PHE A 334 -22.48 -0.31 2.88
N ASN A 335 -23.24 -0.23 1.78
CA ASN A 335 -23.86 1.00 1.29
C ASN A 335 -25.35 1.09 1.67
N ASP A 336 -25.81 0.23 2.57
CA ASP A 336 -27.17 0.17 3.10
C ASP A 336 -27.13 -0.05 4.63
N LEU A 337 -26.22 0.61 5.33
CA LEU A 337 -26.22 0.67 6.79
C LEU A 337 -27.19 1.76 7.24
N SER A 338 -26.94 3.02 6.90
CA SER A 338 -27.82 4.15 7.26
C SER A 338 -27.82 5.24 6.19
N GLU A 339 -28.72 6.22 6.27
CA GLU A 339 -28.74 7.36 5.33
C GLU A 339 -27.56 8.34 5.53
N ASN A 340 -26.96 8.36 6.73
CA ASN A 340 -25.90 9.31 7.10
C ASN A 340 -24.49 8.71 7.11
N GLN A 341 -24.34 7.45 6.68
CA GLN A 341 -23.04 6.80 6.61
C GLN A 341 -22.12 7.46 5.57
N ALA A 342 -20.82 7.23 5.70
CA ALA A 342 -19.90 7.42 4.58
C ALA A 342 -20.12 6.37 3.48
N GLU A 343 -19.74 6.72 2.26
CA GLU A 343 -19.76 5.79 1.13
C GLU A 343 -18.70 4.69 1.31
N TYR A 344 -19.04 3.47 0.91
CA TYR A 344 -18.10 2.37 0.76
C TYR A 344 -17.78 2.16 -0.72
N THR A 345 -16.52 2.35 -1.08
CA THR A 345 -16.03 2.07 -2.43
C THR A 345 -15.32 0.71 -2.44
N VAL A 346 -15.98 -0.32 -2.96
CA VAL A 346 -15.32 -1.61 -3.27
C VAL A 346 -15.26 -1.80 -4.77
N CYS A 347 -14.11 -2.20 -5.28
CA CYS A 347 -13.95 -2.39 -6.72
C CYS A 347 -12.98 -3.50 -7.06
N ASN A 348 -13.43 -4.43 -7.90
CA ASN A 348 -12.53 -5.33 -8.60
C ASN A 348 -11.63 -4.50 -9.54
N SER A 349 -10.32 -4.57 -9.32
CA SER A 349 -9.34 -3.89 -10.15
C SER A 349 -9.15 -4.60 -11.49
N SER A 350 -8.51 -3.92 -12.46
CA SER A 350 -7.87 -4.63 -13.56
C SER A 350 -6.77 -5.56 -13.04
N LEU A 351 -6.32 -6.48 -13.89
CA LEU A 351 -5.21 -7.38 -13.61
C LEU A 351 -3.86 -6.64 -13.72
N SER A 352 -3.64 -5.67 -12.83
CA SER A 352 -2.46 -4.83 -12.71
C SER A 352 -2.22 -4.56 -11.23
N GLU A 353 -0.98 -4.69 -10.77
CA GLU A 353 -0.60 -4.28 -9.43
C GLU A 353 0.18 -2.96 -9.44
N TYR A 354 1.03 -2.71 -10.44
CA TYR A 354 1.91 -1.54 -10.45
C TYR A 354 1.07 -0.25 -10.56
N ALA A 355 0.22 -0.13 -11.58
CA ALA A 355 -0.64 1.05 -11.70
C ALA A 355 -1.72 1.10 -10.59
N VAL A 356 -2.32 -0.03 -10.22
CA VAL A 356 -3.37 -0.04 -9.19
C VAL A 356 -2.83 0.35 -7.82
N LEU A 357 -1.69 -0.18 -7.37
CA LEU A 357 -1.11 0.21 -6.08
C LEU A 357 -0.67 1.68 -6.09
N GLY A 358 -0.10 2.16 -7.20
CA GLY A 358 0.23 3.58 -7.37
C GLY A 358 -1.01 4.48 -7.27
N PHE A 359 -2.12 4.04 -7.87
CA PHE A 359 -3.41 4.72 -7.80
C PHE A 359 -3.94 4.80 -6.36
N GLU A 360 -3.99 3.67 -5.64
CA GLU A 360 -4.49 3.65 -4.27
C GLU A 360 -3.61 4.48 -3.32
N LEU A 361 -2.29 4.48 -3.54
CA LEU A 361 -1.39 5.37 -2.85
C LEU A 361 -1.76 6.85 -3.09
N GLY A 362 -1.94 7.27 -4.34
CA GLY A 362 -2.35 8.63 -4.68
C GLY A 362 -3.67 9.02 -4.02
N TYR A 363 -4.65 8.10 -4.02
CA TYR A 363 -5.94 8.27 -3.37
C TYR A 363 -5.80 8.52 -1.86
N SER A 364 -4.94 7.75 -1.20
CA SER A 364 -4.72 7.80 0.26
C SER A 364 -4.12 9.13 0.76
N MET A 365 -3.53 9.94 -0.12
CA MET A 365 -2.86 11.20 0.25
C MET A 365 -3.81 12.41 0.36
N VAL A 366 -5.08 12.27 -0.05
CA VAL A 366 -6.01 13.40 -0.16
C VAL A 366 -6.80 13.64 1.12
N ASN A 367 -7.52 12.63 1.63
CA ASN A 367 -8.34 12.76 2.82
C ASN A 367 -7.78 11.91 3.97
N PRO A 368 -7.37 12.53 5.10
CA PRO A 368 -6.84 11.77 6.21
C PRO A 368 -7.94 10.95 6.90
N ASN A 369 -9.21 11.34 6.83
CA ASN A 369 -10.32 10.60 7.44
C ASN A 369 -10.88 9.54 6.46
N SER A 370 -10.00 8.67 5.96
CA SER A 370 -10.38 7.54 5.12
C SER A 370 -9.50 6.32 5.39
N LEU A 371 -10.06 5.14 5.15
CA LEU A 371 -9.35 3.87 5.13
C LEU A 371 -9.23 3.41 3.68
N VAL A 372 -8.03 3.50 3.11
CA VAL A 372 -7.74 3.08 1.72
C VAL A 372 -6.95 1.79 1.76
N ILE A 373 -7.46 0.77 1.08
CA ILE A 373 -6.95 -0.60 1.13
C ILE A 373 -6.70 -1.08 -0.29
N TRP A 374 -5.49 -1.60 -0.51
CA TRP A 374 -5.15 -2.43 -1.65
C TRP A 374 -4.97 -3.88 -1.22
N GLU A 375 -5.63 -4.83 -1.90
CA GLU A 375 -5.47 -6.26 -1.64
C GLU A 375 -4.86 -6.97 -2.86
N ALA A 376 -3.74 -7.64 -2.64
CA ALA A 376 -3.16 -8.54 -3.63
C ALA A 376 -3.96 -9.85 -3.68
N GLN A 377 -4.09 -10.47 -4.86
CA GLN A 377 -4.83 -11.75 -4.96
C GLN A 377 -4.16 -12.85 -4.12
N PHE A 378 -2.83 -12.93 -4.20
CA PHE A 378 -1.94 -13.57 -3.24
C PHE A 378 -0.81 -12.58 -2.94
N GLY A 379 -0.28 -12.60 -1.70
CA GLY A 379 0.75 -11.67 -1.30
C GLY A 379 2.03 -11.79 -2.13
N ASP A 380 2.30 -12.97 -2.70
CA ASP A 380 3.42 -13.26 -3.59
C ASP A 380 3.50 -12.27 -4.78
N PHE A 381 2.35 -11.77 -5.26
CA PHE A 381 2.25 -10.89 -6.43
C PHE A 381 2.53 -9.41 -6.13
N SER A 382 2.71 -9.00 -4.87
CA SER A 382 3.02 -7.59 -4.57
C SER A 382 4.37 -7.14 -5.14
N ASN A 383 5.23 -8.07 -5.52
CA ASN A 383 6.53 -7.79 -6.13
C ASN A 383 6.43 -7.12 -7.51
N THR A 384 5.32 -7.24 -8.24
CA THR A 384 5.14 -6.54 -9.53
C THR A 384 4.96 -5.03 -9.33
N ALA A 385 4.56 -4.59 -8.13
CA ALA A 385 4.45 -3.19 -7.72
C ALA A 385 5.64 -2.70 -6.86
N GLN A 386 6.78 -3.40 -6.87
CA GLN A 386 7.92 -3.10 -5.99
C GLN A 386 8.40 -1.65 -6.09
N CYS A 387 8.37 -1.03 -7.27
CA CYS A 387 8.78 0.36 -7.41
C CYS A 387 7.88 1.33 -6.61
N ILE A 388 6.56 1.09 -6.56
CA ILE A 388 5.64 1.88 -5.72
C ILE A 388 5.96 1.66 -4.24
N ILE A 389 6.19 0.40 -3.86
CA ILE A 389 6.51 0.00 -2.48
C ILE A 389 7.80 0.68 -2.00
N ASP A 390 8.87 0.59 -2.79
CA ASP A 390 10.20 1.11 -2.45
C ASP A 390 10.23 2.63 -2.47
N GLN A 391 9.68 3.22 -3.52
CA GLN A 391 9.93 4.62 -3.82
C GLN A 391 8.84 5.55 -3.34
N PHE A 392 7.72 5.04 -2.88
CA PHE A 392 6.67 5.88 -2.35
C PHE A 392 6.13 5.39 -1.02
N VAL A 393 5.72 4.12 -0.91
CA VAL A 393 5.04 3.64 0.29
C VAL A 393 5.98 3.60 1.49
N SER A 394 7.18 3.02 1.35
CA SER A 394 8.14 2.90 2.45
C SER A 394 8.90 4.20 2.76
N SER A 395 9.09 5.07 1.76
CA SER A 395 10.04 6.19 1.82
C SER A 395 9.43 7.57 1.54
N GLY A 396 8.15 7.65 1.17
CA GLY A 396 7.49 8.89 0.77
C GLY A 396 7.40 9.92 1.90
N GLN A 397 7.21 9.48 3.14
CA GLN A 397 7.26 10.38 4.29
C GLN A 397 8.68 10.91 4.53
N SER A 398 9.71 10.08 4.46
CA SER A 398 11.09 10.52 4.69
C SER A 398 11.59 11.47 3.59
N LYS A 399 11.21 11.21 2.32
CA LYS A 399 11.66 12.02 1.17
C LYS A 399 10.86 13.31 0.99
N TRP A 400 9.54 13.25 1.21
CA TRP A 400 8.61 14.31 0.81
C TRP A 400 7.61 14.69 1.90
N ILE A 401 7.75 14.13 3.10
CA ILE A 401 6.91 14.41 4.28
C ILE A 401 5.43 14.12 3.99
N ARG A 402 5.19 13.16 3.08
CA ARG A 402 3.87 12.67 2.70
C ARG A 402 3.48 11.49 3.56
N GLN A 403 2.54 11.73 4.48
CA GLN A 403 1.86 10.67 5.20
C GLN A 403 0.82 10.00 4.30
N SER A 404 0.66 8.68 4.46
CA SER A 404 -0.36 7.87 3.78
C SER A 404 -0.90 6.85 4.77
N GLY A 405 -2.21 6.61 4.73
CA GLY A 405 -2.88 5.59 5.55
C GLY A 405 -3.10 4.28 4.82
N LEU A 406 -2.45 4.08 3.66
CA LEU A 406 -2.67 2.93 2.78
C LEU A 406 -2.43 1.61 3.52
N VAL A 407 -3.39 0.71 3.42
CA VAL A 407 -3.27 -0.67 3.92
C VAL A 407 -3.06 -1.61 2.75
N MET A 408 -2.01 -2.42 2.82
CA MET A 408 -1.74 -3.50 1.88
C MET A 408 -2.11 -4.84 2.54
N LEU A 409 -3.15 -5.50 2.03
CA LEU A 409 -3.51 -6.85 2.44
C LEU A 409 -2.84 -7.87 1.52
N LEU A 410 -1.94 -8.68 2.08
CA LEU A 410 -1.09 -9.61 1.33
C LEU A 410 -1.34 -11.04 1.80
N PRO A 411 -2.17 -11.83 1.08
CA PRO A 411 -2.48 -13.19 1.50
C PRO A 411 -1.21 -14.05 1.63
N HIS A 412 -0.96 -14.57 2.82
CA HIS A 412 0.29 -15.22 3.21
C HIS A 412 -0.01 -16.53 3.95
N GLY A 413 0.81 -17.57 3.71
CA GLY A 413 0.79 -18.79 4.50
C GLY A 413 1.33 -20.02 3.76
N TYR A 414 2.15 -20.83 4.41
CA TYR A 414 2.74 -22.03 3.82
C TYR A 414 1.75 -23.20 3.94
N GLU A 415 1.01 -23.44 2.87
CA GLU A 415 -0.12 -24.40 2.84
C GLU A 415 0.06 -25.49 1.75
N GLY A 416 1.28 -25.61 1.21
CA GLY A 416 1.62 -26.61 0.19
C GLY A 416 1.09 -26.31 -1.21
N MET A 417 0.80 -25.03 -1.50
CA MET A 417 0.31 -24.55 -2.81
C MET A 417 1.42 -24.19 -3.80
N GLY A 418 2.69 -24.35 -3.42
CA GLY A 418 3.84 -24.01 -4.26
C GLY A 418 4.37 -22.58 -4.04
N PRO A 419 5.40 -22.20 -4.79
CA PRO A 419 6.21 -21.01 -4.50
C PRO A 419 5.53 -19.66 -4.72
N GLU A 420 4.56 -19.56 -5.63
CA GLU A 420 3.86 -18.29 -5.94
C GLU A 420 2.52 -18.15 -5.20
N HIS A 421 2.24 -18.98 -4.20
CA HIS A 421 1.00 -18.96 -3.43
C HIS A 421 1.24 -19.18 -1.93
N SER A 422 2.44 -18.85 -1.43
CA SER A 422 2.85 -19.16 -0.06
C SER A 422 3.36 -17.96 0.71
N SER A 423 4.11 -17.07 0.06
CA SER A 423 4.86 -16.03 0.77
C SER A 423 4.66 -14.65 0.14
N ALA A 424 4.01 -13.79 0.91
CA ALA A 424 4.06 -12.34 0.76
C ALA A 424 5.46 -11.73 0.98
N ARG A 425 6.51 -12.51 1.24
CA ARG A 425 7.89 -12.05 1.48
C ARG A 425 8.00 -10.98 2.60
N PRO A 426 7.44 -11.23 3.81
CA PRO A 426 7.53 -10.28 4.92
C PRO A 426 8.97 -9.83 5.20
N GLU A 427 9.98 -10.67 4.95
CA GLU A 427 11.40 -10.32 5.12
C GLU A 427 11.81 -9.06 4.36
N ARG A 428 11.23 -8.82 3.18
CA ARG A 428 11.56 -7.67 2.34
C ARG A 428 10.95 -6.40 2.90
N PHE A 429 9.71 -6.46 3.35
CA PHE A 429 9.05 -5.34 4.01
C PHE A 429 9.73 -4.97 5.33
N LEU A 430 10.13 -5.98 6.10
CA LEU A 430 10.85 -5.80 7.37
C LEU A 430 12.25 -5.21 7.15
N GLN A 431 12.96 -5.61 6.10
CA GLN A 431 14.26 -5.03 5.73
C GLN A 431 14.16 -3.53 5.42
N MET A 432 13.00 -3.06 4.96
CA MET A 432 12.76 -1.67 4.60
C MET A 432 12.14 -0.85 5.74
N CYS A 433 12.01 -1.41 6.94
CA CYS A 433 11.64 -0.63 8.13
C CYS A 433 12.81 0.27 8.56
N ASN A 434 12.49 1.46 9.08
CA ASN A 434 13.49 2.43 9.57
C ASN A 434 13.80 2.30 11.08
N GLU A 435 13.39 1.21 11.71
CA GLU A 435 13.67 0.93 13.11
C GLU A 435 15.08 0.33 13.24
N ASP A 436 15.87 0.81 14.20
CA ASP A 436 17.17 0.23 14.53
C ASP A 436 17.01 -1.23 15.01
N ASP A 437 17.99 -2.08 14.77
CA ASP A 437 17.97 -3.46 15.25
C ASP A 437 18.55 -3.62 16.66
N GLU A 438 19.16 -2.55 17.19
CA GLU A 438 19.61 -2.42 18.56
C GLU A 438 18.69 -1.53 19.40
N ILE A 439 18.49 -1.91 20.67
CA ILE A 439 17.85 -1.07 21.69
C ILE A 439 18.77 -1.00 22.90
N ASN A 440 19.06 0.21 23.39
CA ASN A 440 19.60 0.38 24.72
C ASN A 440 18.45 0.54 25.72
N VAL A 441 18.17 -0.52 26.47
CA VAL A 441 17.08 -0.53 27.47
C VAL A 441 17.27 0.48 28.60
N ASP A 442 18.49 1.00 28.81
CA ASP A 442 18.75 2.04 29.81
C ASP A 442 18.34 3.43 29.32
N ASP A 443 18.30 3.64 28.00
CA ASP A 443 17.96 4.92 27.37
C ASP A 443 16.46 5.01 27.02
N VAL A 444 15.71 3.92 27.21
CA VAL A 444 14.30 3.80 26.81
C VAL A 444 13.41 3.57 28.02
N THR A 445 12.36 4.38 28.13
CA THR A 445 11.29 4.16 29.12
C THR A 445 10.07 3.56 28.43
N PHE A 446 9.70 2.32 28.81
CA PHE A 446 8.46 1.66 28.36
C PHE A 446 7.23 2.23 29.08
N GLY A 447 6.95 3.51 28.83
CA GLY A 447 5.82 4.24 29.39
C GLY A 447 4.54 4.18 28.54
N PRO A 448 3.44 4.83 28.98
CA PRO A 448 2.15 4.79 28.30
C PRO A 448 2.17 5.37 26.87
N THR A 449 3.14 6.23 26.55
CA THR A 449 3.30 6.84 25.22
C THR A 449 4.23 6.08 24.29
N PHE A 450 4.91 5.03 24.77
CA PHE A 450 5.96 4.32 24.02
C PHE A 450 5.45 3.80 22.67
N GLN A 451 4.29 3.13 22.68
CA GLN A 451 3.68 2.62 21.45
C GLN A 451 3.36 3.75 20.45
N ALA A 452 2.82 4.87 20.92
CA ALA A 452 2.45 5.98 20.06
C ALA A 452 3.68 6.63 19.41
N GLN A 453 4.77 6.78 20.18
CA GLN A 453 6.06 7.26 19.69
C GLN A 453 6.64 6.34 18.62
N GLN A 454 6.71 5.03 18.89
CA GLN A 454 7.19 4.05 17.91
C GLN A 454 6.39 4.12 16.60
N LEU A 455 5.05 4.15 16.68
CA LEU A 455 4.19 4.24 15.51
C LEU A 455 4.36 5.56 14.76
N HIS A 456 4.57 6.66 15.47
CA HIS A 456 4.78 7.98 14.87
C HIS A 456 6.11 8.05 14.11
N ASP A 457 7.17 7.43 14.64
CA ASP A 457 8.53 7.54 14.09
C ASP A 457 8.81 6.50 13.00
N ALA A 458 8.13 5.35 13.05
CA ALA A 458 8.28 4.30 12.06
C ALA A 458 7.80 4.72 10.68
N ASN A 459 8.47 4.29 9.61
CA ASN A 459 8.06 4.60 8.25
C ASN A 459 6.74 3.93 7.86
N TRP A 460 6.52 2.70 8.33
CA TRP A 460 5.28 1.94 8.14
C TRP A 460 5.11 0.86 9.21
N ILE A 461 3.97 0.18 9.19
CA ILE A 461 3.62 -0.93 10.10
C ILE A 461 3.69 -2.24 9.33
N VAL A 462 4.26 -3.29 9.94
CA VAL A 462 4.21 -4.67 9.41
C VAL A 462 3.55 -5.58 10.43
N ALA A 463 2.46 -6.24 10.04
CA ALA A 463 1.65 -7.07 10.91
C ALA A 463 1.26 -8.41 10.26
N ASN A 464 1.02 -9.43 11.08
CA ASN A 464 0.54 -10.75 10.67
C ASN A 464 -0.43 -11.25 11.74
N CYS A 465 -1.70 -10.86 11.55
CA CYS A 465 -2.75 -11.07 12.54
C CYS A 465 -3.14 -12.56 12.60
N THR A 466 -3.52 -13.04 13.78
CA THR A 466 -4.01 -14.42 13.95
C THR A 466 -5.47 -14.51 14.35
N THR A 467 -6.10 -13.41 14.78
CA THR A 467 -7.51 -13.41 15.23
C THR A 467 -8.38 -12.40 14.47
N PRO A 468 -9.68 -12.69 14.29
CA PRO A 468 -10.63 -11.74 13.71
C PRO A 468 -10.71 -10.38 14.44
N ALA A 469 -10.61 -10.37 15.77
CA ALA A 469 -10.59 -9.13 16.54
C ALA A 469 -9.34 -8.27 16.28
N ASN A 470 -8.18 -8.90 16.09
CA ASN A 470 -6.97 -8.12 15.82
C ASN A 470 -7.00 -7.45 14.44
N ILE A 471 -7.47 -8.12 13.39
CA ILE A 471 -7.61 -7.46 12.08
C ILE A 471 -8.65 -6.34 12.15
N PHE A 472 -9.76 -6.54 12.89
CA PHE A 472 -10.74 -5.50 13.17
C PHE A 472 -10.10 -4.25 13.78
N HIS A 473 -9.35 -4.44 14.86
CA HIS A 473 -8.70 -3.33 15.55
C HIS A 473 -7.59 -2.68 14.74
N LEU A 474 -6.84 -3.44 13.94
CA LEU A 474 -5.78 -2.89 13.09
C LEU A 474 -6.39 -1.94 12.04
N LEU A 475 -7.46 -2.37 11.37
CA LEU A 475 -8.14 -1.58 10.35
C LEU A 475 -8.74 -0.30 10.94
N ARG A 476 -9.41 -0.39 12.09
CA ARG A 476 -9.91 0.80 12.80
C ARG A 476 -8.79 1.71 13.27
N ARG A 477 -7.68 1.15 13.80
CA ARG A 477 -6.51 1.93 14.25
C ARG A 477 -5.92 2.76 13.11
N GLN A 478 -5.85 2.23 11.89
CA GLN A 478 -5.37 2.97 10.71
C GLN A 478 -6.17 4.26 10.45
N ALA A 479 -7.49 4.21 10.67
CA ALA A 479 -8.38 5.36 10.50
C ALA A 479 -8.41 6.29 11.73
N THR A 480 -8.31 5.75 12.94
CA THR A 480 -8.47 6.55 14.18
C THR A 480 -7.18 7.19 14.67
N MET A 481 -6.01 6.72 14.25
CA MET A 481 -4.71 7.29 14.64
C MET A 481 -4.65 8.82 14.38
N PRO A 482 -3.90 9.58 15.19
CA PRO A 482 -3.74 11.03 15.03
C PRO A 482 -2.78 11.44 13.89
N PHE A 483 -2.23 10.46 13.18
CA PHE A 483 -1.36 10.58 12.01
C PHE A 483 -1.64 9.40 11.07
N ARG A 484 -1.01 9.37 9.89
CA ARG A 484 -1.15 8.28 8.93
C ARG A 484 0.20 7.61 8.64
N LYS A 485 0.20 6.29 8.72
CA LYS A 485 1.30 5.41 8.33
C LYS A 485 0.77 4.30 7.44
N PRO A 486 1.51 3.89 6.39
CA PRO A 486 1.15 2.69 5.66
C PRO A 486 1.17 1.46 6.57
N ALA A 487 0.35 0.46 6.25
CA ALA A 487 0.35 -0.82 6.94
C ALA A 487 0.43 -1.98 5.95
N VAL A 488 1.45 -2.82 6.11
CA VAL A 488 1.64 -4.07 5.37
C VAL A 488 1.15 -5.21 6.24
N VAL A 489 0.07 -5.86 5.82
CA VAL A 489 -0.59 -6.91 6.60
C VAL A 489 -0.50 -8.22 5.85
N MET A 490 0.16 -9.19 6.46
CA MET A 490 0.11 -10.59 6.03
C MET A 490 -1.30 -11.10 6.32
N SER A 491 -2.18 -11.04 5.32
CA SER A 491 -3.57 -11.46 5.46
C SER A 491 -3.67 -12.99 5.32
N PRO A 492 -4.66 -13.63 5.95
CA PRO A 492 -4.69 -15.09 6.00
C PRO A 492 -5.35 -15.71 4.78
N LYS A 493 -5.10 -17.01 4.61
CA LYS A 493 -5.81 -17.88 3.68
C LYS A 493 -6.61 -18.95 4.43
N SER A 494 -5.94 -19.91 5.07
CA SER A 494 -6.59 -20.94 5.89
C SER A 494 -7.31 -20.38 7.12
N LEU A 495 -6.77 -19.34 7.77
CA LEU A 495 -7.39 -18.77 8.99
C LEU A 495 -8.77 -18.13 8.73
N LEU A 496 -9.09 -17.81 7.47
CA LEU A 496 -10.42 -17.33 7.08
C LEU A 496 -11.52 -18.30 7.51
N ARG A 497 -11.23 -19.61 7.60
CA ARG A 497 -12.19 -20.65 7.98
C ARG A 497 -11.73 -21.54 9.12
N HIS A 498 -10.55 -21.31 9.69
CA HIS A 498 -9.99 -22.18 10.72
C HIS A 498 -10.83 -22.13 12.01
N PRO A 499 -11.22 -23.28 12.59
CA PRO A 499 -12.18 -23.32 13.71
C PRO A 499 -11.68 -22.66 14.99
N LEU A 500 -10.36 -22.59 15.20
CA LEU A 500 -9.75 -21.87 16.33
C LEU A 500 -9.41 -20.41 16.01
N ALA A 501 -9.50 -19.99 14.74
CA ALA A 501 -9.31 -18.60 14.34
C ALA A 501 -10.66 -17.86 14.42
N ARG A 502 -11.14 -17.72 15.66
CA ARG A 502 -12.40 -17.10 16.02
C ARG A 502 -12.17 -16.11 17.17
N SER A 503 -13.01 -15.07 17.23
CA SER A 503 -13.01 -14.10 18.32
C SER A 503 -14.38 -14.03 18.95
N ALA A 504 -14.41 -13.78 20.26
CA ALA A 504 -15.64 -13.55 20.98
C ALA A 504 -16.08 -12.09 20.81
N LEU A 505 -17.36 -11.79 21.00
CA LEU A 505 -17.97 -10.47 20.92
C LEU A 505 -17.23 -9.47 21.80
N GLU A 506 -16.84 -9.89 23.00
CA GLU A 506 -16.16 -9.07 24.00
C GLU A 506 -14.83 -8.52 23.49
N ASP A 507 -14.17 -9.20 22.55
CA ASP A 507 -12.94 -8.73 21.91
C ASP A 507 -13.17 -7.55 20.94
N PHE A 508 -14.42 -7.13 20.68
CA PHE A 508 -14.75 -6.00 19.79
C PHE A 508 -15.34 -4.79 20.54
N LEU A 509 -15.66 -4.94 21.83
CA LEU A 509 -16.42 -3.96 22.63
C LEU A 509 -15.57 -2.79 23.14
N PRO A 510 -16.14 -1.69 23.65
CA PRO A 510 -15.38 -0.52 24.07
C PRO A 510 -14.33 -0.86 25.15
N GLY A 511 -13.15 -0.24 25.06
CA GLY A 511 -12.02 -0.53 25.94
C GLY A 511 -11.06 -1.59 25.39
N THR A 512 -11.42 -2.27 24.30
CA THR A 512 -10.51 -3.15 23.55
C THR A 512 -9.69 -2.38 22.52
N SER A 513 -8.59 -2.99 22.08
CA SER A 513 -7.66 -2.41 21.12
C SER A 513 -6.80 -3.49 20.46
N PHE A 514 -6.06 -3.10 19.43
CA PHE A 514 -5.15 -3.98 18.71
C PHE A 514 -4.06 -4.52 19.65
N LYS A 515 -3.98 -5.86 19.77
CA LYS A 515 -2.97 -6.53 20.59
C LYS A 515 -1.69 -6.72 19.77
N ARG A 516 -0.64 -5.94 20.06
CA ARG A 516 0.68 -6.05 19.38
C ARG A 516 1.37 -7.39 19.61
N VAL A 517 1.22 -7.94 20.81
CA VAL A 517 1.62 -9.29 21.21
C VAL A 517 0.42 -9.94 21.89
N ILE A 518 0.14 -11.21 21.59
CA ILE A 518 -0.85 -12.00 22.33
C ILE A 518 -0.09 -13.04 23.16
N PRO A 519 -0.04 -12.89 24.50
CA PRO A 519 0.71 -13.79 25.37
C PRO A 519 0.03 -15.15 25.50
N GLU A 520 0.76 -16.10 26.11
CA GLU A 520 0.19 -17.40 26.48
C GLU A 520 -0.90 -17.25 27.55
N SER A 521 -1.97 -18.05 27.42
CA SER A 521 -3.16 -18.03 28.30
C SER A 521 -3.59 -19.41 28.81
N GLY A 522 -2.88 -20.47 28.42
CA GLY A 522 -3.15 -21.86 28.78
C GLY A 522 -2.53 -22.29 30.11
N VAL A 523 -2.42 -23.61 30.31
CA VAL A 523 -2.00 -24.27 31.56
C VAL A 523 -0.61 -23.82 32.02
N SER A 524 0.33 -23.64 31.09
CA SER A 524 1.71 -23.16 31.37
C SER A 524 1.77 -21.83 32.14
N THR A 525 0.71 -21.02 32.09
CA THR A 525 0.62 -19.75 32.84
C THR A 525 0.47 -19.93 34.34
N GLN A 526 -0.01 -21.10 34.80
CA GLN A 526 -0.27 -21.38 36.21
C GLN A 526 1.01 -21.61 37.00
N ASN A 527 2.06 -22.12 36.33
CA ASN A 527 3.38 -22.26 36.92
C ASN A 527 4.48 -21.85 35.92
N PRO A 528 4.69 -20.54 35.71
CA PRO A 528 5.66 -20.05 34.73
C PRO A 528 7.11 -20.49 34.97
N GLY A 529 7.46 -20.83 36.21
CA GLY A 529 8.80 -21.32 36.57
C GLY A 529 9.08 -22.74 36.06
N ASN A 530 8.05 -23.53 35.77
CA ASN A 530 8.18 -24.89 35.21
C ASN A 530 8.18 -24.92 33.68
N VAL A 531 8.01 -23.78 33.02
CA VAL A 531 8.02 -23.71 31.56
C VAL A 531 9.45 -23.90 31.06
N GLU A 532 9.66 -24.98 30.31
CA GLU A 532 10.94 -25.34 29.72
C GLU A 532 11.24 -24.49 28.47
N ARG A 533 10.19 -24.11 27.71
CA ARG A 533 10.33 -23.36 26.46
C ARG A 533 9.22 -22.33 26.26
N LEU A 534 9.63 -21.13 25.87
CA LEU A 534 8.75 -20.05 25.40
C LEU A 534 8.94 -19.88 23.89
N ILE A 535 7.91 -20.23 23.12
CA ILE A 535 7.90 -20.13 21.67
C ILE A 535 7.23 -18.83 21.27
N PHE A 536 7.96 -17.94 20.62
CA PHE A 536 7.41 -16.81 19.87
C PHE A 536 7.16 -17.24 18.43
N CYS A 537 6.03 -16.82 17.87
CA CYS A 537 5.69 -17.03 16.47
C CYS A 537 4.83 -15.88 15.95
N THR A 538 4.57 -15.86 14.65
CA THR A 538 3.67 -14.90 14.01
C THR A 538 2.81 -15.58 12.96
N GLY A 539 1.55 -15.18 12.81
CA GLY A 539 0.63 -15.75 11.82
C GLY A 539 0.20 -17.19 12.09
N LYS A 540 -0.21 -17.88 11.01
CA LYS A 540 -0.95 -19.16 11.07
C LYS A 540 -0.22 -20.30 11.76
N VAL A 541 1.13 -20.28 11.79
CA VAL A 541 1.94 -21.35 12.41
C VAL A 541 1.60 -21.55 13.89
N TYR A 542 1.08 -20.51 14.55
CA TYR A 542 0.55 -20.59 15.92
C TYR A 542 -0.43 -21.76 16.10
N TYR A 543 -1.38 -21.93 15.18
CA TYR A 543 -2.42 -22.94 15.30
C TYR A 543 -1.88 -24.36 15.16
N GLU A 544 -0.86 -24.54 14.33
CA GLU A 544 -0.18 -25.82 14.14
C GLU A 544 0.68 -26.18 15.36
N LEU A 545 1.39 -25.19 15.91
CA LEU A 545 2.16 -25.34 17.16
C LEU A 545 1.24 -25.68 18.33
N LEU A 546 0.10 -25.00 18.45
CA LEU A 546 -0.90 -25.25 19.48
C LEU A 546 -1.45 -26.69 19.40
N ALA A 547 -1.81 -27.14 18.19
CA ALA A 547 -2.32 -28.49 17.98
C ALA A 547 -1.26 -29.57 18.26
N ALA A 548 -0.03 -29.36 17.80
CA ALA A 548 1.08 -30.30 18.04
C ALA A 548 1.49 -30.36 19.51
N ARG A 549 1.54 -29.22 20.21
CA ARG A 549 1.81 -29.16 21.66
C ARG A 549 0.78 -29.98 22.44
N LYS A 550 -0.50 -29.78 22.12
CA LYS A 550 -1.61 -30.51 22.76
C LYS A 550 -1.56 -32.01 22.47
N HIS A 551 -1.25 -32.40 21.23
CA HIS A 551 -1.11 -33.80 20.84
C HIS A 551 -0.06 -34.54 21.69
N LEU A 552 1.02 -33.84 22.05
CA LEU A 552 2.13 -34.38 22.85
C LEU A 552 1.96 -34.21 24.36
N GLY A 553 0.87 -33.58 24.82
CA GLY A 553 0.64 -33.30 26.25
C GLY A 553 1.73 -32.40 26.86
N LEU A 554 2.14 -31.35 26.14
CA LEU A 554 3.21 -30.43 26.53
C LEU A 554 2.68 -29.07 27.03
N ASP A 555 1.38 -28.96 27.33
CA ASP A 555 0.70 -27.69 27.64
C ASP A 555 1.17 -27.00 28.93
N ASP A 556 1.72 -27.76 29.87
CA ASP A 556 2.29 -27.25 31.12
C ASP A 556 3.75 -26.82 30.99
N ARG A 557 4.49 -27.41 30.04
CA ARG A 557 5.93 -27.22 29.84
C ARG A 557 6.30 -26.22 28.74
N ILE A 558 5.42 -25.98 27.77
CA ILE A 558 5.69 -25.10 26.63
C ILE A 558 4.66 -23.98 26.56
N ALA A 559 5.11 -22.73 26.64
CA ALA A 559 4.29 -21.54 26.39
C ALA A 559 4.45 -21.07 24.94
N ILE A 560 3.37 -20.59 24.31
CA ILE A 560 3.38 -20.05 22.95
C ILE A 560 2.80 -18.63 22.95
N ALA A 561 3.61 -17.65 22.58
CA ALA A 561 3.24 -16.25 22.41
C ALA A 561 3.23 -15.85 20.93
N ARG A 562 2.31 -14.97 20.55
CA ARG A 562 2.16 -14.47 19.18
C ARG A 562 2.62 -13.03 19.07
N VAL A 563 3.46 -12.74 18.09
CA VAL A 563 3.86 -11.39 17.70
C VAL A 563 2.99 -10.97 16.52
N GLU A 564 1.99 -10.13 16.76
CA GLU A 564 0.99 -9.74 15.75
C GLU A 564 1.44 -8.51 14.97
N GLN A 565 2.11 -7.56 15.65
CA GLN A 565 2.84 -6.47 15.02
C GLN A 565 4.33 -6.77 15.10
N ILE A 566 4.93 -7.01 13.95
CA ILE A 566 6.36 -7.34 13.82
C ILE A 566 7.18 -6.05 13.81
N SER A 567 6.71 -5.02 13.10
CA SER A 567 7.29 -3.69 13.10
C SER A 567 6.21 -2.60 13.26
N PRO A 568 6.42 -1.57 14.09
CA PRO A 568 7.53 -1.42 15.04
C PRO A 568 7.58 -2.54 16.05
N PHE A 569 8.79 -2.97 16.42
CA PHE A 569 8.99 -4.14 17.26
C PHE A 569 8.50 -3.87 18.69
N PRO A 570 7.65 -4.73 19.28
CA PRO A 570 7.00 -4.46 20.56
C PRO A 570 7.91 -4.79 21.75
N TYR A 571 9.05 -4.09 21.89
CA TYR A 571 10.08 -4.34 22.91
C TYR A 571 9.52 -4.47 24.33
N ASP A 572 8.61 -3.56 24.70
CA ASP A 572 7.94 -3.53 26.00
C ASP A 572 7.20 -4.83 26.32
N LEU A 573 6.39 -5.32 25.38
CA LEU A 573 5.59 -6.53 25.56
C LEU A 573 6.43 -7.81 25.45
N ILE A 574 7.45 -7.81 24.60
CA ILE A 574 8.38 -8.94 24.49
C ILE A 574 9.19 -9.08 25.78
N GLN A 575 9.68 -7.96 26.35
CA GLN A 575 10.39 -7.99 27.62
C GLN A 575 9.50 -8.51 28.75
N GLN A 576 8.25 -8.06 28.80
CA GLN A 576 7.27 -8.52 29.78
C GLN A 576 7.04 -10.04 29.69
N GLU A 577 6.82 -10.57 28.48
CA GLU A 577 6.58 -12.00 28.30
C GLU A 577 7.83 -12.85 28.59
N CYS A 578 9.02 -12.41 28.16
CA CYS A 578 10.28 -13.06 28.50
C CYS A 578 10.56 -13.08 30.01
N SER A 579 10.16 -12.03 30.73
CA SER A 579 10.34 -11.93 32.19
C SER A 579 9.38 -12.84 32.96
N ARG A 580 8.19 -13.11 32.39
CA ARG A 580 7.21 -14.04 32.95
C ARG A 580 7.75 -15.48 33.01
N TYR A 581 8.59 -15.87 32.05
CA TYR A 581 9.19 -17.20 31.94
C TYR A 581 10.72 -17.13 32.03
N PRO A 582 11.30 -16.86 33.21
CA PRO A 582 12.72 -16.53 33.36
C PRO A 582 13.67 -17.69 33.04
N SER A 583 13.24 -18.94 33.28
CA SER A 583 14.04 -20.15 33.06
C SER A 583 13.85 -20.80 31.69
N ALA A 584 12.85 -20.35 30.92
CA ALA A 584 12.50 -20.97 29.66
C ALA A 584 13.53 -20.68 28.56
N GLU A 585 13.81 -21.68 27.72
CA GLU A 585 14.50 -21.48 26.46
C GLU A 585 13.62 -20.65 25.51
N LEU A 586 14.18 -19.62 24.88
CA LEU A 586 13.46 -18.77 23.96
C LEU A 586 13.62 -19.29 22.52
N VAL A 587 12.51 -19.50 21.84
CA VAL A 587 12.49 -20.00 20.45
C VAL A 587 11.62 -19.11 19.57
N TRP A 588 12.13 -18.70 18.41
CA TRP A 588 11.33 -18.15 17.33
C TRP A 588 10.96 -19.27 16.36
N SER A 589 9.66 -19.56 16.26
CA SER A 589 9.11 -20.54 15.35
C SER A 589 8.42 -19.87 14.16
N GLN A 590 8.82 -20.23 12.94
CA GLN A 590 8.24 -19.67 11.72
C GLN A 590 8.18 -20.70 10.59
N GLU A 591 7.14 -20.62 9.76
CA GLU A 591 6.94 -21.51 8.62
C GLU A 591 7.78 -21.15 7.40
N GLU A 592 8.19 -19.90 7.27
CA GLU A 592 9.07 -19.43 6.21
C GLU A 592 10.47 -20.05 6.34
N HIS A 593 11.18 -20.16 5.21
CA HIS A 593 12.59 -20.54 5.20
C HIS A 593 13.43 -19.57 6.04
N LYS A 594 14.56 -20.04 6.59
CA LYS A 594 15.39 -19.25 7.53
C LYS A 594 15.87 -17.90 6.97
N ASN A 595 16.04 -17.79 5.65
CA ASN A 595 16.41 -16.57 4.94
C ASN A 595 15.19 -15.72 4.51
N MET A 596 14.00 -16.06 4.97
CA MET A 596 12.72 -15.41 4.70
C MET A 596 11.98 -15.23 6.05
N GLY A 597 10.74 -14.72 6.01
CA GLY A 597 9.97 -14.54 7.24
C GLY A 597 10.55 -13.43 8.11
N ALA A 598 10.24 -13.46 9.41
CA ALA A 598 10.69 -12.42 10.32
C ALA A 598 12.05 -12.68 10.98
N TRP A 599 12.61 -13.90 10.86
CA TRP A 599 13.81 -14.32 11.60
C TRP A 599 14.96 -13.31 11.54
N GLY A 600 15.34 -12.85 10.32
CA GLY A 600 16.43 -11.90 10.15
C GLY A 600 16.18 -10.53 10.79
N PHE A 601 14.90 -10.14 10.94
CA PHE A 601 14.50 -8.88 11.57
C PHE A 601 14.43 -9.00 13.10
N ILE A 602 13.86 -10.09 13.61
CA ILE A 602 13.62 -10.25 15.05
C ILE A 602 14.88 -10.65 15.82
N GLN A 603 15.79 -11.41 15.21
CA GLN A 603 16.94 -11.98 15.92
C GLN A 603 17.82 -10.91 16.58
N PRO A 604 18.31 -9.88 15.87
CA PRO A 604 19.10 -8.82 16.48
C PRO A 604 18.32 -8.06 17.58
N ARG A 605 17.02 -7.82 17.38
CA ARG A 605 16.16 -7.09 18.33
C ARG A 605 15.92 -7.85 19.64
N PHE A 606 15.75 -9.17 19.57
CA PHE A 606 15.69 -10.02 20.76
C PHE A 606 17.04 -10.05 21.48
N ASN A 607 18.13 -10.18 20.73
CA ASN A 607 19.47 -10.25 21.32
C ASN A 607 19.86 -8.94 22.00
N SER A 608 19.53 -7.78 21.42
CA SER A 608 19.79 -6.47 22.04
C SER A 608 18.94 -6.27 23.29
N LEU A 609 17.64 -6.58 23.23
CA LEU A 609 16.71 -6.49 24.37
C LEU A 609 17.12 -7.35 25.58
N LEU A 610 17.70 -8.53 25.31
CA LEU A 610 18.04 -9.53 26.33
C LEU A 610 19.54 -9.60 26.64
N SER A 611 20.34 -8.68 26.10
CA SER A 611 21.80 -8.64 26.23
C SER A 611 22.30 -8.76 27.67
N LYS A 612 21.63 -8.09 28.62
CA LYS A 612 21.96 -8.14 30.07
C LYS A 612 21.60 -9.45 30.77
N GLN A 613 20.75 -10.27 30.17
CA GLN A 613 20.25 -11.52 30.75
C GLN A 613 21.03 -12.74 30.26
N GLU A 614 21.99 -12.56 29.34
CA GLU A 614 22.72 -13.65 28.66
C GLU A 614 21.78 -14.69 28.02
N ARG A 615 20.56 -14.28 27.66
CA ARG A 615 19.55 -15.11 26.98
C ARG A 615 19.51 -14.74 25.50
N GLY A 616 19.48 -15.76 24.63
CA GLY A 616 19.36 -15.58 23.19
C GLY A 616 18.13 -16.31 22.64
N ILE A 617 17.54 -15.75 21.58
CA ILE A 617 16.45 -16.39 20.84
C ILE A 617 17.04 -17.43 19.87
N LYS A 618 16.47 -18.65 19.85
CA LYS A 618 16.87 -19.71 18.91
C LYS A 618 15.88 -19.85 17.76
N TYR A 619 16.38 -20.25 16.60
CA TYR A 619 15.57 -20.48 15.40
C TYR A 619 14.97 -21.90 15.38
N ALA A 620 13.67 -21.99 15.10
CA ALA A 620 13.00 -23.24 14.72
C ALA A 620 12.13 -23.02 13.48
N GLY A 621 12.54 -23.53 12.33
CA GLY A 621 11.78 -23.37 11.09
C GLY A 621 12.39 -24.13 9.91
N ARG A 622 11.92 -23.82 8.70
CA ARG A 622 12.45 -24.40 7.45
C ARG A 622 13.91 -23.97 7.22
N MET A 623 14.71 -24.80 6.56
CA MET A 623 16.10 -24.46 6.20
C MET A 623 16.13 -23.32 5.15
N PRO A 624 17.27 -22.66 4.89
CA PRO A 624 17.33 -21.66 3.82
C PRO A 624 16.94 -22.24 2.45
N SER A 625 16.25 -21.45 1.62
CA SER A 625 15.87 -21.81 0.25
C SER A 625 15.91 -20.60 -0.68
N ALA A 626 16.20 -20.81 -1.96
CA ALA A 626 16.07 -19.77 -2.99
C ALA A 626 14.61 -19.52 -3.36
N SER A 627 13.80 -20.59 -3.43
CA SER A 627 12.38 -20.52 -3.76
C SER A 627 11.53 -20.29 -2.51
N PRO A 628 10.47 -19.47 -2.56
CA PRO A 628 9.60 -19.21 -1.42
C PRO A 628 9.08 -20.47 -0.75
N ALA A 629 8.66 -21.47 -1.53
CA ALA A 629 8.16 -22.75 -1.04
C ALA A 629 8.52 -23.87 -2.03
N THR A 630 8.50 -25.12 -1.55
CA THR A 630 8.59 -26.29 -2.42
C THR A 630 7.32 -26.46 -3.27
N GLY A 631 7.48 -26.87 -4.52
CA GLY A 631 6.37 -27.27 -5.40
C GLY A 631 5.85 -28.69 -5.12
N ASN A 632 6.50 -29.45 -4.22
CA ASN A 632 6.13 -30.82 -3.90
C ASN A 632 5.44 -30.92 -2.53
N LYS A 633 4.18 -31.40 -2.53
CA LYS A 633 3.37 -31.53 -1.30
C LYS A 633 3.98 -32.46 -0.25
N TYR A 634 4.64 -33.55 -0.66
CA TYR A 634 5.31 -34.45 0.28
C TYR A 634 6.46 -33.74 1.00
N THR A 635 7.32 -33.04 0.26
CA THR A 635 8.41 -32.23 0.84
C THR A 635 7.86 -31.17 1.79
N HIS A 636 6.78 -30.47 1.41
CA HIS A 636 6.15 -29.46 2.26
C HIS A 636 5.72 -30.03 3.63
N LEU A 637 5.08 -31.21 3.64
CA LEU A 637 4.65 -31.88 4.86
C LEU A 637 5.84 -32.34 5.71
N GLN A 638 6.94 -32.79 5.09
CA GLN A 638 8.16 -33.17 5.80
C GLN A 638 8.84 -31.98 6.47
N GLU A 639 8.91 -30.84 5.76
CA GLU A 639 9.43 -29.58 6.29
C GLU A 639 8.57 -29.05 7.45
N GLN A 640 7.25 -29.12 7.32
CA GLN A 640 6.31 -28.70 8.37
C GLN A 640 6.48 -29.55 9.63
N LYS A 641 6.55 -30.89 9.48
CA LYS A 641 6.82 -31.79 10.62
C LYS A 641 8.18 -31.51 11.25
N GLU A 642 9.20 -31.23 10.45
CA GLU A 642 10.53 -30.89 10.96
C GLU A 642 10.55 -29.59 11.78
N LEU A 643 9.84 -28.58 11.29
CA LEU A 643 9.64 -27.32 12.00
C LEU A 643 8.96 -27.54 13.34
N LEU A 644 7.87 -28.32 13.38
CA LEU A 644 7.14 -28.59 14.62
C LEU A 644 8.00 -29.37 15.61
N ALA A 645 8.73 -30.39 15.14
CA ALA A 645 9.66 -31.17 15.95
C ALA A 645 10.75 -30.29 16.59
N LYS A 646 11.39 -29.43 15.79
CA LYS A 646 12.39 -28.46 16.27
C LYS A 646 11.79 -27.48 17.28
N SER A 647 10.58 -26.97 17.00
CA SER A 647 9.90 -25.98 17.84
C SER A 647 9.52 -26.54 19.20
N LEU A 648 9.13 -27.81 19.29
CA LEU A 648 8.68 -28.47 20.52
C LEU A 648 9.77 -29.31 21.21
N ASN A 649 10.99 -29.37 20.65
CA ASN A 649 12.12 -30.15 21.16
C ASN A 649 11.89 -31.67 21.17
N VAL A 650 11.19 -32.18 20.17
CA VAL A 650 10.87 -33.61 20.04
C VAL A 650 11.43 -34.17 18.74
N THR A 651 11.40 -35.49 18.59
CA THR A 651 11.78 -36.14 17.35
C THR A 651 10.62 -36.09 16.34
N LYS A 652 10.91 -36.30 15.05
CA LYS A 652 9.85 -36.46 14.04
C LYS A 652 8.97 -37.68 14.31
N ALA A 653 9.53 -38.72 14.96
CA ALA A 653 8.81 -39.94 15.29
C ALA A 653 7.71 -39.67 16.34
N ASP A 654 7.94 -38.75 17.26
CA ASP A 654 6.94 -38.34 18.26
C ASP A 654 5.71 -37.66 17.62
N LEU A 655 5.87 -37.13 16.40
CA LEU A 655 4.80 -36.53 15.59
C LEU A 655 4.21 -37.51 14.56
N GLU A 656 4.46 -38.81 14.69
CA GLU A 656 3.77 -39.81 13.88
C GLU A 656 2.26 -39.80 14.17
N GLY A 657 1.45 -39.93 13.12
CA GLY A 657 -0.01 -39.83 13.24
C GLY A 657 -0.57 -38.41 13.42
N PHE A 658 0.24 -37.42 13.80
CA PHE A 658 -0.18 -36.01 13.85
C PHE A 658 -0.51 -35.49 12.43
N LYS A 659 -1.66 -34.82 12.33
CA LYS A 659 -2.10 -34.08 11.14
C LYS A 659 -2.42 -32.66 11.58
N ALA A 660 -1.68 -31.72 11.01
CA ALA A 660 -1.85 -30.29 11.25
C ALA A 660 -3.22 -29.79 10.79
#